data_AF-A0A956GQS9-F1
#
_entry.id   AF-A0A956GQS9-F1
#
_cell.length_a   1.000
_cell.length_b   1.000
_cell.length_c   1.000
_cell.angle_alpha   90.00
_cell.angle_beta   90.00
_cell.angle_gamma   90.00
#
_symmetry.space_group_name_H-M   'P 1'
#
loop_
_entity.id
_entity.type
_entity.pdbx_description
1 polymer ?
#
loop_
_entity_poly.entity_id
_entity_poly.type
_entity_poly.pdbx_seq_one_letter_code
_entity_poly.pdbx_strand_id
1 'polypeptide(L)'
;MRLPSLVRVVLALLLLTTVAAAGCGSKHAGSSKRVRVAAAASLARAFEEVGRAFQAETGIEPVMTFGSSGLLAKQLEQGAPFDVFASANVGFVDQVVKAGVCDGATQSRYALGQIVVWSTKEVPAKLADLADPRWKKIALANPAHAPYGMAAREALTKLGVYDQLEKEGRLVFGENVQQTMQYAKSGNVDVAIVALSLAVVADGGQVLAIDPSLHAPLDQALAVCGKGAGTESGKKFAAFLASPKGRAIMTRYGFVPPDDAGAAARPAPTIPALPRAEVDAVVEAWLAAQNAGDFDAYQALYDDRFGGIKRVGARTWKFDRTGWFKDRGRMFKAPMTVTAEDVEVHVSGPTAVVRLTQTFAQGKFKDTGTKQLVIARAAGGLRIAREEMLASTVLDGPGAATSTAFGVVADQGGTWLVVGRGDDVEGDGARTDGGGGDGFAYSVNEGVKQLGPAWQKLVGTQVTTYPSATTCTIASFHKLYLLTPHFSTEAAWRGDEDGDGTPESAPLTGAGLLDTVVDAGATDYLVAKLDGCRDTDTVGVLGTSAAAWRQVDDDAAATAAAAAFAKLPTYRSIQDDYASNYGGTGAWSDDADGAEGGVTIWESPDGKRRLALVEARAGTGCGDFEGSMGAVYRVDGGKVSLVSETWFQPSPTLVDTNGDGQPEIASPEELVGWDGKTYSSLYGLDLGFHDCGC
;
A
#
# COMPACT_ATOMS: atom_id res chain seq x y z
N MET A 1 59.35 -22.27 -51.88
CA MET A 1 60.22 -22.48 -50.69
C MET A 1 59.43 -22.10 -49.44
N ARG A 2 59.11 -23.06 -48.57
CA ARG A 2 58.49 -22.80 -47.27
C ARG A 2 59.59 -22.32 -46.31
N LEU A 3 59.50 -21.11 -45.78
CA LEU A 3 60.48 -20.64 -44.79
C LEU A 3 60.44 -21.52 -43.53
N PRO A 4 61.62 -21.79 -42.90
CA PRO A 4 61.71 -22.66 -41.74
C PRO A 4 61.03 -22.06 -40.51
N SER A 5 60.47 -22.94 -39.68
CA SER A 5 59.56 -22.64 -38.56
C SER A 5 60.12 -21.65 -37.52
N LEU A 6 61.44 -21.50 -37.43
CA LEU A 6 62.10 -20.52 -36.56
C LEU A 6 61.92 -19.06 -37.01
N VAL A 7 61.76 -18.79 -38.31
CA VAL A 7 61.54 -17.42 -38.81
C VAL A 7 60.14 -16.90 -38.49
N ARG A 8 59.15 -17.81 -38.35
CA ARG A 8 57.78 -17.46 -37.94
C ARG A 8 57.68 -17.11 -36.45
N VAL A 9 58.50 -17.74 -35.60
CA VAL A 9 58.53 -17.45 -34.16
C VAL A 9 59.23 -16.12 -33.87
N VAL A 10 60.31 -15.80 -34.60
CA VAL A 10 61.03 -14.53 -34.46
C VAL A 10 60.21 -13.34 -34.99
N LEU A 11 59.45 -13.50 -36.08
CA LEU A 11 58.51 -12.46 -36.53
C LEU A 11 57.34 -12.27 -35.56
N ALA A 12 56.84 -13.33 -34.91
CA ALA A 12 55.76 -13.23 -33.93
C ALA A 12 56.21 -12.52 -32.63
N LEU A 13 57.46 -12.69 -32.19
CA LEU A 13 58.01 -11.98 -31.02
C LEU A 13 58.37 -10.50 -31.31
N LEU A 14 58.73 -10.15 -32.55
CA LEU A 14 58.95 -8.75 -32.97
C LEU A 14 57.63 -7.97 -33.18
N LEU A 15 56.54 -8.66 -33.54
CA LEU A 15 55.19 -8.07 -33.58
C LEU A 15 54.53 -7.98 -32.20
N LEU A 16 54.95 -8.77 -31.20
CA LEU A 16 54.44 -8.66 -29.83
C LEU A 16 55.11 -7.53 -29.01
N THR A 17 56.27 -7.03 -29.42
CA THR A 17 56.99 -5.96 -28.72
C THR A 17 56.71 -4.56 -29.26
N THR A 18 56.05 -4.44 -30.43
CA THR A 18 55.66 -3.14 -31.03
C THR A 18 54.22 -2.71 -30.72
N VAL A 19 53.39 -3.58 -30.14
CA VAL A 19 52.02 -3.23 -29.68
C VAL A 19 52.01 -2.65 -28.26
N ALA A 20 53.14 -2.65 -27.55
CA ALA A 20 53.25 -2.14 -26.18
C ALA A 20 53.56 -0.62 -26.08
N ALA A 21 53.67 0.12 -27.19
CA ALA A 21 54.14 1.53 -27.17
C ALA A 21 53.30 2.53 -27.98
N ALA A 22 52.05 2.21 -28.33
CA ALA A 22 51.14 3.12 -29.05
C ALA A 22 49.78 3.31 -28.35
N GLY A 23 49.76 3.31 -27.02
CA GLY A 23 48.54 3.49 -26.21
C GLY A 23 48.51 4.73 -25.30
N CYS A 24 49.57 5.54 -25.28
CA CYS A 24 49.56 6.85 -24.61
C CYS A 24 49.01 7.90 -25.57
N GLY A 25 47.70 8.11 -25.50
CA GLY A 25 47.01 9.12 -26.30
C GLY A 25 45.52 9.17 -25.95
N SER A 26 45.20 9.95 -24.93
CA SER A 26 43.89 10.60 -24.76
C SER A 26 42.66 9.69 -24.74
N LYS A 27 42.52 8.85 -23.70
CA LYS A 27 41.20 8.31 -23.37
C LYS A 27 40.31 9.46 -22.93
N HIS A 28 39.20 9.59 -23.64
CA HIS A 28 38.15 10.58 -23.44
C HIS A 28 37.82 10.80 -21.96
N ALA A 29 37.74 12.07 -21.57
CA ALA A 29 36.85 12.51 -20.50
C ALA A 29 35.41 12.16 -20.89
N GLY A 30 35.04 10.89 -20.75
CA GLY A 30 33.66 10.47 -20.78
C GLY A 30 33.05 10.90 -19.45
N SER A 31 32.19 11.92 -19.47
CA SER A 31 31.31 12.21 -18.34
C SER A 31 30.66 10.89 -17.89
N SER A 32 30.70 10.59 -16.59
CA SER A 32 29.97 9.42 -16.10
C SER A 32 28.51 9.60 -16.48
N LYS A 33 27.94 8.62 -17.19
CA LYS A 33 26.54 8.68 -17.64
C LYS A 33 25.54 8.75 -16.48
N ARG A 34 25.98 8.46 -15.26
CA ARG A 34 25.16 8.48 -14.05
C ARG A 34 25.88 9.12 -12.86
N VAL A 35 25.11 9.60 -11.89
CA VAL A 35 25.56 10.05 -10.56
C VAL A 35 24.75 9.32 -9.48
N ARG A 36 25.42 8.65 -8.54
CA ARG A 36 24.79 7.94 -7.42
C ARG A 36 24.71 8.84 -6.21
N VAL A 37 23.51 9.11 -5.75
CA VAL A 37 23.25 10.07 -4.68
C VAL A 37 22.63 9.33 -3.49
N ALA A 38 23.36 9.25 -2.38
CA ALA A 38 22.80 8.87 -1.09
C ALA A 38 22.16 10.11 -0.47
N ALA A 39 20.85 10.09 -0.27
CA ALA A 39 20.07 11.24 0.17
C ALA A 39 19.22 10.90 1.40
N ALA A 40 19.11 11.84 2.33
CA ALA A 40 18.21 11.72 3.46
C ALA A 40 16.77 11.46 2.99
N ALA A 41 16.04 10.57 3.68
CA ALA A 41 14.68 10.17 3.31
C ALA A 41 13.68 11.35 3.22
N SER A 42 13.90 12.44 3.96
CA SER A 42 13.12 13.68 3.84
C SER A 42 13.19 14.32 2.45
N LEU A 43 14.25 14.03 1.68
CA LEU A 43 14.49 14.60 0.37
C LEU A 43 13.76 13.86 -0.73
N ALA A 44 13.24 12.64 -0.49
CA ALA A 44 12.77 11.73 -1.52
C ALA A 44 11.92 12.40 -2.61
N ARG A 45 10.86 13.10 -2.19
CA ARG A 45 9.92 13.75 -3.11
C ARG A 45 10.51 14.95 -3.85
N ALA A 46 11.35 15.74 -3.19
CA ALA A 46 12.04 16.86 -3.82
C ALA A 46 13.11 16.38 -4.79
N PHE A 47 13.87 15.35 -4.41
CA PHE A 47 14.99 14.83 -5.19
C PHE A 47 14.56 14.04 -6.43
N GLU A 48 13.33 13.50 -6.45
CA GLU A 48 12.71 13.03 -7.68
C GLU A 48 12.57 14.15 -8.73
N GLU A 49 12.12 15.35 -8.31
CA GLU A 49 11.98 16.49 -9.21
C GLU A 49 13.34 17.11 -9.57
N VAL A 50 14.23 17.29 -8.58
CA VAL A 50 15.63 17.70 -8.81
C VAL A 50 16.29 16.76 -9.80
N GLY A 51 16.10 15.44 -9.65
CA GLY A 51 16.69 14.44 -10.52
C GLY A 51 16.24 14.57 -11.98
N ARG A 52 14.92 14.65 -12.22
CA ARG A 52 14.37 14.88 -13.57
C ARG A 52 14.90 16.17 -14.18
N ALA A 53 14.90 17.26 -13.41
CA ALA A 53 15.33 18.57 -13.88
C ALA A 53 16.84 18.62 -14.17
N PHE A 54 17.65 17.95 -13.34
CA PHE A 54 19.11 17.79 -13.51
C PHE A 54 19.44 16.96 -14.76
N GLN A 55 18.77 15.83 -14.95
CA GLN A 55 18.97 14.95 -16.10
C GLN A 55 18.62 15.66 -17.41
N ALA A 56 17.51 16.41 -17.42
CA ALA A 56 17.09 17.19 -18.58
C ALA A 56 18.12 18.26 -18.97
N GLU A 57 18.82 18.84 -17.98
CA GLU A 57 19.78 19.93 -18.20
C GLU A 57 21.18 19.43 -18.55
N THR A 58 21.60 18.30 -17.97
CA THR A 58 22.99 17.83 -18.05
C THR A 58 23.17 16.56 -18.87
N GLY A 59 22.10 15.81 -19.13
CA GLY A 59 22.15 14.48 -19.73
C GLY A 59 22.71 13.39 -18.80
N ILE A 60 23.02 13.70 -17.54
CA ILE A 60 23.54 12.75 -16.55
C ILE A 60 22.36 12.14 -15.79
N GLU A 61 22.32 10.81 -15.72
CA GLU A 61 21.27 10.07 -15.00
C GLU A 61 21.50 10.07 -13.48
N PRO A 62 20.60 10.64 -12.67
CA PRO A 62 20.70 10.53 -11.22
C PRO A 62 20.11 9.20 -10.73
N VAL A 63 20.90 8.43 -9.99
CA VAL A 63 20.48 7.22 -9.28
C VAL A 63 20.41 7.54 -7.79
N MET A 64 19.20 7.66 -7.27
CA MET A 64 18.95 8.10 -5.89
C MET A 64 18.75 6.90 -4.96
N THR A 65 19.38 6.95 -3.79
CA THR A 65 19.13 6.02 -2.68
C THR A 65 18.73 6.84 -1.47
N PHE A 66 17.56 6.54 -0.91
CA PHE A 66 16.98 7.27 0.23
C PHE A 66 17.06 6.45 1.50
N GLY A 67 17.40 7.09 2.62
CA GLY A 67 17.51 6.44 3.92
C GLY A 67 17.73 7.43 5.05
N SER A 68 17.89 6.95 6.29
CA SER A 68 18.29 7.85 7.38
C SER A 68 19.73 8.33 7.18
N SER A 69 20.00 9.60 7.48
CA SER A 69 21.32 10.19 7.25
C SER A 69 22.44 9.46 8.00
N GLY A 70 22.18 9.00 9.23
CA GLY A 70 23.16 8.24 10.01
C GLY A 70 23.47 6.86 9.43
N LEU A 71 22.46 6.12 8.95
CA LEU A 71 22.71 4.80 8.32
C LEU A 71 23.41 4.95 6.97
N LEU A 72 23.04 5.95 6.15
CA LEU A 72 23.73 6.24 4.90
C LEU A 72 25.19 6.68 5.12
N ALA A 73 25.45 7.47 6.16
CA ALA A 73 26.82 7.84 6.55
C ALA A 73 27.65 6.60 6.92
N LYS A 74 27.09 5.67 7.71
CA LYS A 74 27.75 4.39 8.03
C LYS A 74 28.03 3.55 6.79
N GLN A 75 27.08 3.47 5.85
CA GLN A 75 27.28 2.75 4.59
C GLN A 75 28.43 3.36 3.77
N LEU A 76 28.53 4.69 3.71
CA LEU A 76 29.65 5.39 3.05
C LEU A 76 30.99 5.05 3.70
N GLU A 77 31.07 5.06 5.03
CA GLU A 77 32.26 4.66 5.78
C GLU A 77 32.65 3.19 5.51
N GLN A 78 31.65 2.33 5.32
CA GLN A 78 31.83 0.92 4.94
C GLN A 78 32.15 0.72 3.44
N GLY A 79 32.29 1.80 2.67
CA GLY A 79 32.71 1.76 1.28
C GLY A 79 31.58 1.69 0.26
N ALA A 80 30.33 1.99 0.65
CA ALA A 80 29.24 2.11 -0.30
C ALA A 80 29.59 3.16 -1.38
N PRO A 81 29.45 2.82 -2.67
CA PRO A 81 30.06 3.60 -3.74
C PRO A 81 29.14 4.74 -4.19
N PHE A 82 28.83 5.69 -3.31
CA PHE A 82 28.06 6.89 -3.68
C PHE A 82 28.97 8.02 -4.17
N ASP A 83 28.45 8.82 -5.09
CA ASP A 83 29.14 9.96 -5.69
C ASP A 83 28.78 11.28 -4.97
N VAL A 84 27.60 11.34 -4.36
CA VAL A 84 27.14 12.48 -3.53
C VAL A 84 26.45 11.93 -2.28
N PHE A 85 26.73 12.55 -1.14
CA PHE A 85 25.97 12.36 0.09
C PHE A 85 25.23 13.66 0.42
N ALA A 86 23.90 13.62 0.49
CA ALA A 86 23.04 14.73 0.89
C ALA A 86 22.31 14.38 2.19
N SER A 87 22.77 14.97 3.29
CA SER A 87 22.29 14.70 4.64
C SER A 87 21.25 15.72 5.10
N ALA A 88 20.37 15.31 6.01
CA ALA A 88 19.44 16.19 6.73
C ALA A 88 20.06 16.83 8.00
N ASN A 89 21.34 16.55 8.27
CA ASN A 89 22.11 17.13 9.37
C ASN A 89 23.58 17.29 8.95
N VAL A 90 24.15 18.48 9.17
CA VAL A 90 25.54 18.80 8.81
C VAL A 90 26.57 17.88 9.48
N GLY A 91 26.31 17.42 10.70
CA GLY A 91 27.23 16.57 11.46
C GLY A 91 27.49 15.21 10.81
N PHE A 92 26.51 14.64 10.10
CA PHE A 92 26.74 13.41 9.32
C PHE A 92 27.61 13.66 8.09
N VAL A 93 27.57 14.87 7.51
CA VAL A 93 28.50 15.25 6.42
C VAL A 93 29.90 15.44 6.98
N ASP A 94 30.02 16.13 8.12
CA ASP A 94 31.29 16.29 8.82
C ASP A 94 31.92 14.94 9.17
N GLN A 95 31.09 13.97 9.60
CA GLN A 95 31.51 12.60 9.87
C GLN A 95 32.16 11.93 8.65
N VAL A 96 31.48 11.90 7.50
CA VAL A 96 32.02 11.24 6.29
C VAL A 96 33.20 12.00 5.68
N VAL A 97 33.26 13.32 5.85
CA VAL A 97 34.44 14.13 5.49
C VAL A 97 35.63 13.78 6.39
N LYS A 98 35.42 13.71 7.70
CA LYS A 98 36.46 13.32 8.67
C LYS A 98 36.96 11.90 8.46
N ALA A 99 36.08 10.99 8.04
CA ALA A 99 36.43 9.62 7.66
C ALA A 99 37.19 9.53 6.31
N GLY A 100 37.32 10.63 5.57
CA GLY A 100 38.05 10.69 4.31
C GLY A 100 37.33 10.05 3.12
N VAL A 101 36.04 9.72 3.26
CA VAL A 101 35.21 9.13 2.20
C VAL A 101 34.53 10.19 1.31
N CYS A 102 34.41 11.43 1.79
CA CYS A 102 33.91 12.56 1.03
C CYS A 102 34.85 13.78 1.08
N ASP A 103 34.80 14.61 0.04
CA ASP A 103 35.65 15.80 -0.10
C ASP A 103 35.05 17.00 0.64
N GLY A 104 35.69 17.39 1.75
CA GLY A 104 35.28 18.55 2.55
C GLY A 104 35.31 19.88 1.78
N ALA A 105 36.11 20.01 0.72
CA ALA A 105 36.12 21.22 -0.12
C ALA A 105 34.81 21.38 -0.93
N THR A 106 34.04 20.30 -1.07
CA THR A 106 32.73 20.30 -1.74
C THR A 106 31.55 20.38 -0.79
N GLN A 107 31.82 20.44 0.52
CA GLN A 107 30.77 20.54 1.52
C GLN A 107 29.98 21.84 1.34
N SER A 108 28.66 21.71 1.22
CA SER A 108 27.78 22.87 1.04
C SER A 108 26.47 22.67 1.75
N ARG A 109 26.04 23.68 2.49
CA ARG A 109 24.69 23.75 3.06
C ARG A 109 23.73 24.12 1.93
N TYR A 110 22.65 23.35 1.77
CA TYR A 110 21.71 23.56 0.67
C TYR A 110 20.29 23.91 1.14
N ALA A 111 19.93 23.59 2.38
CA ALA A 111 18.60 23.83 2.91
C ALA A 111 18.56 23.73 4.44
N LEU A 112 17.46 24.22 5.02
CA LEU A 112 17.00 23.86 6.35
C LEU A 112 15.70 23.06 6.23
N GLY A 113 15.62 21.95 6.97
CA GLY A 113 14.42 21.12 7.08
C GLY A 113 13.43 21.64 8.12
N GLN A 114 12.19 21.16 8.06
CA GLN A 114 11.13 21.51 9.01
C GLN A 114 10.32 20.26 9.37
N ILE A 115 9.95 20.13 10.65
CA ILE A 115 9.07 19.06 11.14
C ILE A 115 7.63 19.54 11.27
N VAL A 116 6.68 18.63 11.08
CA VAL A 116 5.24 18.82 11.28
C VAL A 116 4.63 17.57 11.90
N VAL A 117 3.48 17.71 12.58
CA VAL A 117 2.61 16.56 12.87
C VAL A 117 1.70 16.32 11.67
N TRP A 118 1.50 15.06 11.29
CA TRP A 118 0.69 14.67 10.14
C TRP A 118 -0.20 13.46 10.47
N SER A 119 -1.42 13.44 9.92
CA SER A 119 -2.35 12.29 10.00
C SER A 119 -3.33 12.29 8.83
N THR A 120 -3.84 11.13 8.42
CA THR A 120 -4.96 11.01 7.45
C THR A 120 -6.31 11.37 8.06
N LYS A 121 -6.42 11.37 9.40
CA LYS A 121 -7.66 11.63 10.13
C LYS A 121 -7.65 13.04 10.69
N GLU A 122 -7.11 13.21 11.89
CA GLU A 122 -7.04 14.48 12.62
C GLU A 122 -5.64 14.70 13.20
N VAL A 123 -5.25 15.96 13.35
CA VAL A 123 -4.03 16.37 14.06
C VAL A 123 -4.41 17.11 15.34
N PRO A 124 -3.55 17.11 16.37
CA PRO A 124 -3.79 17.90 17.57
C PRO A 124 -3.84 19.39 17.27
N ALA A 125 -4.52 20.15 18.14
CA ALA A 125 -4.55 21.61 18.03
C ALA A 125 -3.18 22.22 18.36
N LYS A 126 -2.45 21.62 19.32
CA LYS A 126 -1.08 21.99 19.70
C LYS A 126 -0.23 20.73 19.89
N LEU A 127 1.08 20.86 19.69
CA LEU A 127 1.99 19.71 19.83
C LEU A 127 1.93 19.08 21.23
N ALA A 128 1.74 19.88 22.29
CA ALA A 128 1.62 19.40 23.66
C ALA A 128 0.36 18.53 23.89
N ASP A 129 -0.68 18.69 23.07
CA ASP A 129 -1.91 17.91 23.19
C ASP A 129 -1.69 16.44 22.80
N LEU A 130 -0.52 16.08 22.23
CA LEU A 130 -0.12 14.69 22.05
C LEU A 130 -0.05 13.90 23.36
N ALA A 131 0.07 14.57 24.52
CA ALA A 131 -0.01 13.90 25.82
C ALA A 131 -1.42 13.34 26.12
N ASP A 132 -2.46 13.87 25.46
CA ASP A 132 -3.85 13.41 25.64
C ASP A 132 -3.96 11.91 25.28
N PRO A 133 -4.58 11.07 26.14
CA PRO A 133 -4.72 9.64 25.92
C PRO A 133 -5.42 9.23 24.60
N ARG A 134 -6.11 10.15 23.93
CA ARG A 134 -6.70 9.91 22.60
C ARG A 134 -5.64 9.59 21.54
N TRP A 135 -4.40 10.05 21.71
CA TRP A 135 -3.28 9.79 20.78
C TRP A 135 -2.46 8.58 21.23
N LYS A 136 -2.96 7.38 20.96
CA LYS A 136 -2.39 6.13 21.47
C LYS A 136 -1.09 5.73 20.78
N LYS A 137 -0.97 5.96 19.47
CA LYS A 137 0.21 5.61 18.68
C LYS A 137 0.73 6.85 17.96
N ILE A 138 1.96 7.26 18.28
CA ILE A 138 2.61 8.45 17.74
C ILE A 138 3.91 8.03 17.07
N ALA A 139 3.98 8.13 15.75
CA ALA A 139 5.20 7.73 15.03
C ALA A 139 6.25 8.83 15.00
N LEU A 140 7.49 8.46 15.30
CA LEU A 140 8.70 9.26 15.10
C LEU A 140 9.67 8.51 14.19
N ALA A 141 10.57 9.21 13.50
CA ALA A 141 11.75 8.53 12.96
C ALA A 141 12.70 8.19 14.11
N ASN A 142 13.49 7.13 14.00
CA ASN A 142 14.38 6.68 15.05
C ASN A 142 15.42 7.77 15.39
N PRO A 143 15.36 8.40 16.59
CA PRO A 143 16.25 9.49 16.95
C PRO A 143 17.73 9.09 17.01
N ALA A 144 18.06 7.79 17.09
CA ALA A 144 19.45 7.34 17.16
C ALA A 144 20.24 7.61 15.86
N HIS A 145 19.57 7.76 14.71
CA HIS A 145 20.24 7.93 13.41
C HIS A 145 19.47 8.80 12.41
N ALA A 146 18.21 9.14 12.67
CA ALA A 146 17.41 9.99 11.78
C ALA A 146 17.32 11.42 12.33
N PRO A 147 17.82 12.45 11.61
CA PRO A 147 17.72 13.85 12.03
C PRO A 147 16.32 14.34 12.38
N TYR A 148 15.32 13.96 11.60
CA TYR A 148 13.93 14.33 11.86
C TYR A 148 13.37 13.65 13.12
N GLY A 149 13.88 12.47 13.47
CA GLY A 149 13.59 11.79 14.72
C GLY A 149 14.20 12.50 15.93
N MET A 150 15.45 12.93 15.80
CA MET A 150 16.12 13.77 16.80
C MET A 150 15.35 15.07 17.05
N ALA A 151 15.00 15.81 15.99
CA ALA A 151 14.24 17.04 16.13
C ALA A 151 12.84 16.84 16.74
N ALA A 152 12.16 15.75 16.38
CA ALA A 152 10.87 15.42 16.97
C ALA A 152 10.99 15.11 18.47
N ARG A 153 11.98 14.30 18.86
CA ARG A 153 12.30 14.04 20.27
C ARG A 153 12.61 15.33 21.01
N GLU A 154 13.51 16.16 20.49
CA GLU A 154 13.86 17.46 21.10
C GLU A 154 12.63 18.34 21.33
N ALA A 155 11.74 18.43 20.34
CA ALA A 155 10.53 19.22 20.45
C ALA A 155 9.58 18.70 21.54
N LEU A 156 9.37 17.38 21.59
CA LEU A 156 8.52 16.74 22.60
C LEU A 156 9.16 16.83 24.00
N THR A 157 10.48 16.66 24.12
CA THR A 157 11.20 16.79 25.39
C THR A 157 11.14 18.22 25.91
N LYS A 158 11.28 19.22 25.04
CA LYS A 158 11.19 20.64 25.43
C LYS A 158 9.79 21.03 25.92
N LEU A 159 8.75 20.33 25.45
CA LEU A 159 7.38 20.46 25.94
C LEU A 159 7.05 19.57 27.15
N GLY A 160 8.00 18.73 27.59
CA GLY A 160 7.82 17.84 28.74
C GLY A 160 6.91 16.63 28.48
N VAL A 161 6.62 16.30 27.23
CA VAL A 161 5.69 15.20 26.87
C VAL A 161 6.41 13.93 26.43
N TYR A 162 7.66 14.00 25.97
CA TYR A 162 8.38 12.84 25.42
C TYR A 162 8.48 11.67 26.42
N ASP A 163 8.95 11.92 27.64
CA ASP A 163 9.19 10.88 28.64
C ASP A 163 7.91 10.15 29.05
N GLN A 164 6.78 10.87 29.07
CA GLN A 164 5.47 10.29 29.30
C GLN A 164 5.09 9.33 28.16
N LEU A 165 5.16 9.81 26.91
CA LEU A 165 4.81 9.02 25.73
C LEU A 165 5.66 7.77 25.59
N GLU A 166 6.97 7.88 25.89
CA GLU A 166 7.91 6.76 25.88
C GLU A 166 7.57 5.74 26.97
N LYS A 167 7.35 6.19 28.21
CA LYS A 167 7.02 5.31 29.34
C LYS A 167 5.67 4.59 29.16
N GLU A 168 4.71 5.25 28.52
CA GLU A 168 3.40 4.69 28.21
C GLU A 168 3.41 3.77 26.97
N GLY A 169 4.56 3.60 26.30
CA GLY A 169 4.67 2.75 25.12
C GLY A 169 3.94 3.30 23.88
N ARG A 170 3.70 4.60 23.83
CA ARG A 170 2.90 5.26 22.78
C ARG A 170 3.73 5.69 21.56
N LEU A 171 5.05 5.59 21.63
CA LEU A 171 5.96 5.96 20.55
C LEU A 171 6.24 4.78 19.62
N VAL A 172 6.03 4.98 18.32
CA VAL A 172 6.37 4.02 17.27
C VAL A 172 7.53 4.56 16.45
N PHE A 173 8.61 3.80 16.29
CA PHE A 173 9.79 4.27 15.59
C PHE A 173 9.88 3.69 14.17
N GLY A 174 9.82 4.56 13.17
CA GLY A 174 10.26 4.21 11.82
C GLY A 174 11.78 4.36 11.71
N GLU A 175 12.44 3.55 10.90
CA GLU A 175 13.88 3.66 10.63
C GLU A 175 14.25 5.06 10.13
N ASN A 176 13.39 5.65 9.29
CA ASN A 176 13.60 6.98 8.76
C ASN A 176 12.26 7.70 8.55
N VAL A 177 12.31 9.00 8.32
CA VAL A 177 11.11 9.85 8.26
C VAL A 177 10.15 9.51 7.12
N GLN A 178 10.62 8.83 6.07
CA GLN A 178 9.75 8.33 5.01
C GLN A 178 8.96 7.11 5.48
N GLN A 179 9.58 6.18 6.21
CA GLN A 179 8.88 5.06 6.85
C GLN A 179 7.90 5.54 7.93
N THR A 180 8.29 6.54 8.72
CA THR A 180 7.38 7.19 9.69
C THR A 180 6.13 7.77 9.01
N MET A 181 6.30 8.42 7.85
CA MET A 181 5.19 8.90 7.03
C MET A 181 4.33 7.75 6.48
N GLN A 182 4.92 6.60 6.12
CA GLN A 182 4.17 5.43 5.67
C GLN A 182 3.25 4.91 6.77
N TYR A 183 3.72 4.83 8.02
CA TYR A 183 2.89 4.40 9.15
C TYR A 183 1.66 5.28 9.37
N ALA A 184 1.80 6.60 9.24
CA ALA A 184 0.64 7.47 9.34
C ALA A 184 -0.28 7.35 8.12
N LYS A 185 0.28 7.16 6.92
CA LYS A 185 -0.52 7.01 5.68
C LYS A 185 -1.37 5.75 5.70
N SER A 186 -0.84 4.65 6.23
CA SER A 186 -1.58 3.39 6.37
C SER A 186 -2.57 3.41 7.54
N GLY A 187 -2.50 4.41 8.42
CA GLY A 187 -3.33 4.49 9.62
C GLY A 187 -2.83 3.63 10.78
N ASN A 188 -1.61 3.09 10.71
CA ASN A 188 -1.00 2.26 11.77
C ASN A 188 -0.69 3.07 13.04
N VAL A 189 -0.66 4.41 12.91
CA VAL A 189 -0.51 5.35 14.01
C VAL A 189 -1.55 6.45 13.89
N ASP A 190 -1.93 7.04 15.03
CA ASP A 190 -2.91 8.14 15.05
C ASP A 190 -2.32 9.39 14.38
N VAL A 191 -1.04 9.66 14.67
CA VAL A 191 -0.28 10.80 14.14
C VAL A 191 1.20 10.42 13.98
N ALA A 192 1.89 11.14 13.10
CA ALA A 192 3.33 11.05 12.96
C ALA A 192 3.99 12.43 12.96
N ILE A 193 5.16 12.56 13.60
CA ILE A 193 6.03 13.72 13.42
C ILE A 193 6.97 13.45 12.25
N VAL A 194 6.79 14.19 11.17
CA VAL A 194 7.40 13.93 9.86
C VAL A 194 8.04 15.19 9.27
N ALA A 195 8.78 15.03 8.18
CA ALA A 195 9.31 16.13 7.39
C ALA A 195 8.19 16.86 6.65
N LEU A 196 8.18 18.19 6.70
CA LEU A 196 7.25 19.02 5.93
C LEU A 196 7.30 18.68 4.43
N SER A 197 8.49 18.41 3.91
CA SER A 197 8.71 18.03 2.50
C SER A 197 8.01 16.76 2.05
N LEU A 198 7.69 15.86 3.00
CA LEU A 198 6.88 14.68 2.73
C LEU A 198 5.39 15.00 2.89
N ALA A 199 5.04 15.82 3.87
CA ALA A 199 3.66 16.20 4.20
C ALA A 199 3.01 17.07 3.10
N VAL A 200 3.72 18.02 2.50
CA VAL A 200 3.17 18.96 1.50
C VAL A 200 2.71 18.30 0.20
N VAL A 201 3.16 17.07 -0.06
CA VAL A 201 2.76 16.26 -1.21
C VAL A 201 2.11 14.94 -0.78
N ALA A 202 1.77 14.79 0.49
CA ALA A 202 1.01 13.65 0.98
C ALA A 202 -0.48 13.89 0.74
N ASP A 203 -1.15 12.93 0.11
CA ASP A 203 -2.56 13.03 -0.22
C ASP A 203 -3.44 12.97 1.03
N GLY A 204 -4.43 13.88 1.13
CA GLY A 204 -5.55 13.77 2.06
C GLY A 204 -5.25 13.94 3.55
N GLY A 205 -4.02 14.29 3.93
CA GLY A 205 -3.63 14.41 5.34
C GLY A 205 -3.78 15.80 5.94
N GLN A 206 -4.09 15.83 7.23
CA GLN A 206 -4.02 17.01 8.08
C GLN A 206 -2.59 17.25 8.58
N VAL A 207 -2.24 18.51 8.83
CA VAL A 207 -0.89 18.99 9.17
C VAL A 207 -0.97 20.01 10.29
N LEU A 208 -0.20 19.79 11.36
CA LEU A 208 0.10 20.80 12.37
C LEU A 208 1.57 21.20 12.25
N ALA A 209 1.82 22.50 12.06
CA ALA A 209 3.17 23.05 12.07
C ALA A 209 3.77 22.99 13.48
N ILE A 210 5.05 22.60 13.58
CA ILE A 210 5.79 22.61 14.84
C ILE A 210 6.65 23.88 14.90
N ASP A 211 6.68 24.52 16.08
CA ASP A 211 7.51 25.70 16.32
C ASP A 211 9.01 25.32 16.23
N PRO A 212 9.79 25.93 15.32
CA PRO A 212 11.19 25.61 15.09
C PRO A 212 12.08 25.98 16.27
N SER A 213 11.60 26.80 17.21
CA SER A 213 12.31 27.06 18.45
C SER A 213 12.32 25.86 19.40
N LEU A 214 11.49 24.83 19.14
CA LEU A 214 11.38 23.66 20.00
C LEU A 214 12.50 22.64 19.82
N HIS A 215 13.29 22.73 18.75
CA HIS A 215 14.38 21.81 18.43
C HIS A 215 15.58 22.55 17.82
N ALA A 216 16.72 21.90 17.70
CA ALA A 216 17.87 22.46 17.00
C ALA A 216 17.56 22.61 15.49
N PRO A 217 18.09 23.64 14.80
CA PRO A 217 17.88 23.80 13.36
C PRO A 217 18.30 22.55 12.57
N LEU A 218 17.43 22.07 11.68
CA LEU A 218 17.71 20.95 10.78
C LEU A 218 18.53 21.42 9.57
N ASP A 219 19.76 21.89 9.83
CA ASP A 219 20.71 22.32 8.81
C ASP A 219 21.12 21.14 7.91
N GLN A 220 20.84 21.26 6.61
CA GLN A 220 21.10 20.21 5.63
C GLN A 220 22.29 20.56 4.75
N ALA A 221 23.19 19.61 4.61
CA ALA A 221 24.41 19.76 3.84
C ALA A 221 24.65 18.55 2.95
N LEU A 222 25.40 18.78 1.89
CA LEU A 222 25.90 17.73 1.02
C LEU A 222 27.43 17.79 0.92
N ALA A 223 28.02 16.68 0.50
CA ALA A 223 29.40 16.61 0.02
C ALA A 223 29.51 15.60 -1.13
N VAL A 224 30.52 15.78 -1.98
CA VAL A 224 30.84 14.86 -3.07
C VAL A 224 31.78 13.77 -2.53
N CYS A 225 31.51 12.51 -2.88
CA CYS A 225 32.15 11.31 -2.31
C CYS A 225 32.80 10.41 -3.37
N GLY A 226 33.52 9.37 -2.92
CA GLY A 226 34.13 8.33 -3.77
C GLY A 226 35.67 8.36 -3.81
N LYS A 227 36.28 7.26 -4.30
CA LYS A 227 37.74 7.10 -4.39
C LYS A 227 38.35 8.19 -5.28
N GLY A 228 39.07 9.14 -4.67
CA GLY A 228 39.77 10.22 -5.37
C GLY A 228 39.16 11.62 -5.27
N ALA A 229 38.22 11.87 -4.33
CA ALA A 229 37.67 13.21 -4.04
C ALA A 229 37.06 13.91 -5.28
N GLY A 230 35.90 13.41 -5.68
CA GLY A 230 34.92 14.18 -6.44
C GLY A 230 34.77 13.79 -7.90
N THR A 231 33.76 12.97 -8.19
CA THR A 231 33.33 12.74 -9.57
C THR A 231 32.80 14.06 -10.17
N GLU A 232 33.11 14.32 -11.45
CA GLU A 232 32.62 15.51 -12.15
C GLU A 232 31.08 15.57 -12.14
N SER A 233 30.42 14.41 -12.21
CA SER A 233 28.98 14.26 -12.13
C SER A 233 28.43 14.63 -10.75
N GLY A 234 29.10 14.24 -9.66
CA GLY A 234 28.74 14.67 -8.31
C GLY A 234 28.89 16.17 -8.09
N LYS A 235 29.96 16.78 -8.60
CA LYS A 235 30.15 18.25 -8.58
C LYS A 235 29.05 18.98 -9.37
N LYS A 236 28.67 18.46 -10.54
CA LYS A 236 27.55 19.00 -11.33
C LYS A 236 26.22 18.89 -10.58
N PHE A 237 25.96 17.78 -9.91
CA PHE A 237 24.74 17.61 -9.12
C PHE A 237 24.68 18.60 -7.94
N ALA A 238 25.79 18.74 -7.19
CA ALA A 238 25.92 19.72 -6.12
C ALA A 238 25.68 21.16 -6.62
N ALA A 239 26.29 21.53 -7.74
CA ALA A 239 26.09 22.84 -8.37
C ALA A 239 24.64 23.07 -8.84
N PHE A 240 24.01 22.05 -9.41
CA PHE A 240 22.60 22.12 -9.82
C PHE A 240 21.68 22.34 -8.62
N LEU A 241 21.88 21.63 -7.51
CA LEU A 241 21.06 21.81 -6.31
C LEU A 241 21.19 23.24 -5.74
N ALA A 242 22.40 23.81 -5.80
CA ALA A 242 22.66 25.19 -5.37
C ALA A 242 22.16 26.26 -6.36
N SER A 243 21.83 25.88 -7.60
CA SER A 243 21.34 26.81 -8.62
C SER A 243 19.96 27.41 -8.25
N PRO A 244 19.55 28.54 -8.86
CA PRO A 244 18.21 29.10 -8.65
C PRO A 244 17.08 28.10 -8.91
N LYS A 245 17.25 27.22 -9.92
CA LYS A 245 16.27 26.19 -10.28
C LYS A 245 16.20 25.08 -9.23
N GLY A 246 17.36 24.60 -8.76
CA GLY A 246 17.44 23.62 -7.66
C GLY A 246 16.83 24.16 -6.37
N ARG A 247 17.21 25.38 -5.97
CA ARG A 247 16.65 26.08 -4.80
C ARG A 247 15.14 26.26 -4.91
N ALA A 248 14.63 26.67 -6.08
CA ALA A 248 13.19 26.81 -6.31
C ALA A 248 12.42 25.49 -6.16
N ILE A 249 12.99 24.37 -6.63
CA ILE A 249 12.41 23.03 -6.39
C ILE A 249 12.37 22.77 -4.89
N MET A 250 13.50 22.91 -4.18
CA MET A 250 13.56 22.67 -2.73
C MET A 250 12.54 23.52 -1.95
N THR A 251 12.42 24.81 -2.26
CA THR A 251 11.43 25.70 -1.62
C THR A 251 9.98 25.25 -1.84
N ARG A 252 9.63 24.69 -3.01
CA ARG A 252 8.29 24.14 -3.25
C ARG A 252 7.93 22.98 -2.30
N TYR A 253 8.94 22.25 -1.85
CA TYR A 253 8.78 21.16 -0.87
C TYR A 253 8.95 21.65 0.58
N GLY A 254 8.93 22.95 0.85
CA GLY A 254 9.00 23.47 2.22
C GLY A 254 10.39 23.44 2.85
N PHE A 255 11.46 23.34 2.05
CA PHE A 255 12.82 23.60 2.52
C PHE A 255 13.13 25.09 2.53
N VAL A 256 13.78 25.57 3.58
CA VAL A 256 14.20 26.98 3.68
C VAL A 256 15.63 27.14 3.14
N PRO A 257 15.91 28.13 2.28
CA PRO A 257 17.27 28.34 1.79
C PRO A 257 18.28 28.69 2.90
N PRO A 258 19.57 28.34 2.73
CA PRO A 258 20.61 28.53 3.75
C PRO A 258 21.01 29.99 3.97
N ASP A 259 20.83 30.87 2.98
CA ASP A 259 21.18 32.31 3.14
C ASP A 259 20.14 33.07 3.95
N ASP A 260 18.94 32.51 4.09
CA ASP A 260 17.90 33.05 4.96
C ASP A 260 18.14 32.65 6.43
N ALA A 261 19.17 31.83 6.73
CA ALA A 261 19.44 31.12 8.00
C ALA A 261 19.84 31.98 9.21
N GLY A 262 20.02 33.29 9.07
CA GLY A 262 20.60 34.16 10.13
C GLY A 262 19.71 34.64 11.30
N ALA A 263 18.46 34.22 11.47
CA ALA A 263 17.57 34.81 12.49
C ALA A 263 17.16 33.79 13.57
N ALA A 264 17.74 33.95 14.77
CA ALA A 264 17.40 33.24 16.02
C ALA A 264 15.97 33.55 16.57
N ALA A 265 15.04 33.95 15.71
CA ALA A 265 13.67 34.31 16.05
C ALA A 265 12.75 34.17 14.82
N ARG A 266 12.83 33.05 14.09
CA ARG A 266 11.82 32.80 13.05
C ARG A 266 10.54 32.27 13.70
N PRO A 267 9.37 32.88 13.42
CA PRO A 267 8.10 32.29 13.82
C PRO A 267 7.98 30.89 13.22
N ALA A 268 7.16 30.04 13.86
CA ALA A 268 6.72 28.78 13.28
C ALA A 268 6.38 28.98 11.80
N PRO A 269 6.75 28.04 10.90
CA PRO A 269 6.36 28.16 9.51
C PRO A 269 4.86 28.38 9.44
N THR A 270 4.45 29.63 9.18
CA THR A 270 3.13 29.92 8.70
C THR A 270 3.17 29.47 7.26
N ILE A 271 2.94 28.18 7.03
CA ILE A 271 2.44 27.75 5.74
C ILE A 271 1.11 28.49 5.62
N PRO A 272 0.99 29.52 4.76
CA PRO A 272 -0.21 30.33 4.76
C PRO A 272 -1.34 29.39 4.36
N ALA A 273 -2.25 29.16 5.31
CA ALA A 273 -3.47 28.39 5.08
C ALA A 273 -4.08 28.86 3.76
N LEU A 274 -4.53 27.91 2.93
CA LEU A 274 -5.19 28.28 1.70
C LEU A 274 -6.41 29.15 2.06
N PRO A 275 -6.52 30.38 1.52
CA PRO A 275 -7.67 31.21 1.83
C PRO A 275 -8.93 30.48 1.39
N ARG A 276 -9.87 30.29 2.32
CA ARG A 276 -11.10 29.52 2.06
C ARG A 276 -11.82 30.00 0.79
N ALA A 277 -11.89 31.31 0.59
CA ALA A 277 -12.46 31.92 -0.61
C ALA A 277 -11.75 31.52 -1.92
N GLU A 278 -10.42 31.34 -1.91
CA GLU A 278 -9.68 30.86 -3.09
C GLU A 278 -9.94 29.36 -3.34
N VAL A 279 -10.11 28.56 -2.28
CA VAL A 279 -10.47 27.14 -2.38
C VAL A 279 -11.88 27.00 -2.95
N ASP A 280 -12.84 27.77 -2.43
CA ASP A 280 -14.22 27.79 -2.90
C ASP A 280 -14.27 28.21 -4.38
N ALA A 281 -13.49 29.23 -4.78
CA ALA A 281 -13.40 29.65 -6.18
C ALA A 281 -12.88 28.54 -7.13
N VAL A 282 -11.98 27.67 -6.66
CA VAL A 282 -11.53 26.50 -7.45
C VAL A 282 -12.66 25.49 -7.63
N VAL A 283 -13.45 25.22 -6.59
CA VAL A 283 -14.60 24.29 -6.64
C VAL A 283 -15.70 24.85 -7.55
N GLU A 284 -16.00 26.14 -7.44
CA GLU A 284 -16.94 26.84 -8.31
C GLU A 284 -16.50 26.80 -9.78
N ALA A 285 -15.22 27.10 -10.06
CA ALA A 285 -14.68 27.00 -11.41
C ALA A 285 -14.71 25.57 -11.97
N TRP A 286 -14.46 24.57 -11.12
CA TRP A 286 -14.53 23.15 -11.48
C TRP A 286 -15.95 22.71 -11.85
N LEU A 287 -16.97 23.17 -11.10
CA LEU A 287 -18.38 22.95 -11.44
C LEU A 287 -18.77 23.69 -12.72
N ALA A 288 -18.37 24.96 -12.84
CA ALA A 288 -18.72 25.82 -13.97
C ALA A 288 -18.15 25.28 -15.29
N ALA A 289 -16.86 24.90 -15.31
CA ALA A 289 -16.20 24.36 -16.50
C ALA A 289 -16.90 23.09 -17.01
N GLN A 290 -17.27 22.19 -16.11
CA GLN A 290 -17.97 20.95 -16.47
C GLN A 290 -19.37 21.21 -17.04
N ASN A 291 -20.17 22.04 -16.37
CA ASN A 291 -21.54 22.34 -16.84
C ASN A 291 -21.55 23.20 -18.11
N ALA A 292 -20.52 24.01 -18.34
CA ALA A 292 -20.34 24.78 -19.58
C ALA A 292 -19.78 23.94 -20.73
N GLY A 293 -19.27 22.73 -20.46
CA GLY A 293 -18.54 21.93 -21.45
C GLY A 293 -17.19 22.54 -21.85
N ASP A 294 -16.61 23.41 -21.02
CA ASP A 294 -15.33 24.06 -21.26
C ASP A 294 -14.17 23.19 -20.76
N PHE A 295 -13.63 22.36 -21.65
CA PHE A 295 -12.57 21.42 -21.29
C PHE A 295 -11.23 22.11 -21.04
N ASP A 296 -10.92 23.19 -21.73
CA ASP A 296 -9.67 23.93 -21.54
C ASP A 296 -9.64 24.60 -20.16
N ALA A 297 -10.76 25.22 -19.75
CA ALA A 297 -10.91 25.76 -18.40
C ALA A 297 -10.84 24.65 -17.35
N TYR A 298 -11.47 23.49 -17.59
CA TYR A 298 -11.36 22.34 -16.69
C TYR A 298 -9.91 21.90 -16.53
N GLN A 299 -9.14 21.72 -17.62
CA GLN A 299 -7.74 21.29 -17.57
C GLN A 299 -6.83 22.28 -16.84
N ALA A 300 -7.09 23.57 -16.96
CA ALA A 300 -6.30 24.62 -16.30
C ALA A 300 -6.39 24.58 -14.77
N LEU A 301 -7.40 23.91 -14.21
CA LEU A 301 -7.57 23.78 -12.75
C LEU A 301 -6.66 22.74 -12.11
N TYR A 302 -6.02 21.85 -12.89
CA TYR A 302 -5.28 20.70 -12.35
C TYR A 302 -3.76 20.90 -12.36
N ASP A 303 -3.12 20.50 -11.27
CA ASP A 303 -1.66 20.52 -11.07
C ASP A 303 -0.99 19.53 -12.02
N ASP A 304 0.28 19.79 -12.39
CA ASP A 304 1.07 18.89 -13.24
C ASP A 304 1.35 17.54 -12.56
N ARG A 305 1.31 17.48 -11.23
CA ARG A 305 1.50 16.27 -10.40
C ARG A 305 0.21 15.51 -10.14
N PHE A 306 -0.88 15.85 -10.83
CA PHE A 306 -2.20 15.29 -10.56
C PHE A 306 -2.28 13.76 -10.71
N GLY A 307 -2.99 13.13 -9.77
CA GLY A 307 -3.49 11.76 -9.88
C GLY A 307 -4.99 11.70 -9.61
N GLY A 308 -5.69 10.80 -10.33
CA GLY A 308 -7.15 10.70 -10.25
C GLY A 308 -7.65 9.28 -10.06
N ILE A 309 -8.70 9.12 -9.25
CA ILE A 309 -9.42 7.85 -9.09
C ILE A 309 -10.88 8.02 -9.51
N LYS A 310 -11.27 7.29 -10.54
CA LYS A 310 -12.65 7.23 -11.03
C LYS A 310 -13.29 5.96 -10.49
N ARG A 311 -14.51 6.09 -9.97
CA ARG A 311 -15.39 4.96 -9.63
C ARG A 311 -16.72 5.14 -10.36
N VAL A 312 -17.26 4.05 -10.89
CA VAL A 312 -18.60 3.98 -11.49
C VAL A 312 -19.23 2.66 -11.08
N GLY A 313 -20.17 2.69 -10.14
CA GLY A 313 -20.63 1.50 -9.43
C GLY A 313 -19.44 0.74 -8.84
N ALA A 314 -19.32 -0.56 -9.14
CA ALA A 314 -18.23 -1.41 -8.65
C ALA A 314 -16.88 -1.19 -9.33
N ARG A 315 -16.82 -0.50 -10.49
CA ARG A 315 -15.59 -0.40 -11.27
C ARG A 315 -14.73 0.77 -10.83
N THR A 316 -13.43 0.52 -10.63
CA THR A 316 -12.43 1.53 -10.23
C THR A 316 -11.32 1.65 -11.27
N TRP A 317 -10.92 2.89 -11.57
CA TRP A 317 -9.77 3.18 -12.43
C TRP A 317 -8.87 4.22 -11.77
N LYS A 318 -7.56 3.96 -11.79
CA LYS A 318 -6.52 4.91 -11.40
C LYS A 318 -5.93 5.54 -12.66
N PHE A 319 -5.74 6.85 -12.64
CA PHE A 319 -5.18 7.59 -13.76
C PHE A 319 -4.07 8.53 -13.29
N ASP A 320 -3.02 8.63 -14.10
CA ASP A 320 -2.19 9.82 -14.13
C ASP A 320 -2.93 10.97 -14.84
N ARG A 321 -2.37 12.19 -14.82
CA ARG A 321 -2.97 13.37 -15.44
C ARG A 321 -3.30 13.20 -16.92
N THR A 322 -2.41 12.57 -17.69
CA THR A 322 -2.60 12.35 -19.13
C THR A 322 -3.77 11.40 -19.38
N GLY A 323 -3.83 10.28 -18.66
CA GLY A 323 -4.92 9.32 -18.73
C GLY A 323 -6.24 9.92 -18.29
N TRP A 324 -6.24 10.73 -17.22
CA TRP A 324 -7.42 11.41 -16.70
C TRP A 324 -8.05 12.33 -17.74
N PHE A 325 -7.23 13.19 -18.37
CA PHE A 325 -7.73 14.11 -19.39
C PHE A 325 -8.18 13.41 -20.66
N LYS A 326 -7.52 12.31 -21.05
CA LYS A 326 -8.00 11.48 -22.15
C LYS A 326 -9.39 10.88 -21.85
N ASP A 327 -9.62 10.43 -20.61
CA ASP A 327 -10.93 9.90 -20.20
C ASP A 327 -11.99 11.01 -20.16
N ARG A 328 -11.75 12.08 -19.41
CA ARG A 328 -12.69 13.19 -19.22
C ARG A 328 -12.97 13.95 -20.51
N GLY A 329 -11.98 14.15 -21.37
CA GLY A 329 -12.16 14.82 -22.65
C GLY A 329 -13.18 14.13 -23.57
N ARG A 330 -13.46 12.82 -23.37
CA ARG A 330 -14.57 12.14 -24.07
C ARG A 330 -15.94 12.59 -23.54
N MET A 331 -16.06 12.81 -22.24
CA MET A 331 -17.31 13.23 -21.58
C MET A 331 -17.69 14.66 -21.97
N PHE A 332 -16.72 15.57 -22.10
CA PHE A 332 -16.94 16.96 -22.51
C PHE A 332 -17.45 17.11 -23.96
N LYS A 333 -17.49 16.03 -24.76
CA LYS A 333 -18.05 16.05 -26.12
C LYS A 333 -19.57 16.09 -26.17
N ALA A 334 -20.24 15.82 -25.06
CA ALA A 334 -21.69 15.87 -24.94
C ALA A 334 -22.10 16.72 -23.73
N PRO A 335 -23.28 17.37 -23.77
CA PRO A 335 -23.79 18.11 -22.61
C PRO A 335 -23.89 17.21 -21.39
N MET A 336 -23.45 17.71 -20.24
CA MET A 336 -23.54 17.03 -18.95
C MET A 336 -24.00 18.01 -17.88
N THR A 337 -24.58 17.47 -16.82
CA THR A 337 -24.95 18.21 -15.63
C THR A 337 -24.19 17.65 -14.45
N VAL A 338 -23.49 18.52 -13.73
CA VAL A 338 -22.71 18.17 -12.53
C VAL A 338 -23.16 19.07 -11.41
N THR A 339 -23.56 18.48 -10.29
CA THR A 339 -23.95 19.18 -9.06
C THR A 339 -23.07 18.72 -7.91
N ALA A 340 -22.86 19.61 -6.94
CA ALA A 340 -22.17 19.32 -5.70
C ALA A 340 -23.05 19.76 -4.53
N GLU A 341 -23.30 18.83 -3.61
CA GLU A 341 -24.02 19.02 -2.35
C GLU A 341 -23.08 18.66 -1.20
N ASP A 342 -23.45 19.00 0.04
CA ASP A 342 -22.68 18.68 1.26
C ASP A 342 -21.19 19.07 1.18
N VAL A 343 -20.90 20.26 0.67
CA VAL A 343 -19.51 20.70 0.43
C VAL A 343 -18.83 21.05 1.75
N GLU A 344 -17.96 20.16 2.20
CA GLU A 344 -17.09 20.33 3.36
C GLU A 344 -15.68 20.67 2.89
N VAL A 345 -15.09 21.73 3.46
CA VAL A 345 -13.72 22.14 3.15
C VAL A 345 -12.91 22.15 4.42
N HIS A 346 -11.89 21.31 4.46
CA HIS A 346 -10.90 21.27 5.52
C HIS A 346 -9.57 21.83 5.02
N VAL A 347 -9.16 22.98 5.55
CA VAL A 347 -7.87 23.60 5.21
C VAL A 347 -6.82 23.12 6.20
N SER A 348 -5.72 22.59 5.67
CA SER A 348 -4.62 22.05 6.46
C SER A 348 -3.28 22.49 5.87
N GLY A 349 -2.75 23.62 6.36
CA GLY A 349 -1.48 24.15 5.88
C GLY A 349 -1.52 24.52 4.38
N PRO A 350 -0.68 23.91 3.52
CA PRO A 350 -0.60 24.28 2.09
C PRO A 350 -1.66 23.60 1.23
N THR A 351 -2.52 22.77 1.82
CA THR A 351 -3.54 22.01 1.12
C THR A 351 -4.93 22.27 1.70
N ALA A 352 -5.94 22.04 0.88
CA ALA A 352 -7.32 21.96 1.30
C ALA A 352 -7.91 20.65 0.78
N VAL A 353 -8.60 19.92 1.64
CA VAL A 353 -9.39 18.75 1.27
C VAL A 353 -10.84 19.19 1.18
N VAL A 354 -11.42 19.05 0.00
CA VAL A 354 -12.85 19.33 -0.25
C VAL A 354 -13.56 17.99 -0.39
N ARG A 355 -14.52 17.71 0.48
CA ARG A 355 -15.46 16.59 0.35
C ARG A 355 -16.82 17.11 -0.07
N LEU A 356 -17.46 16.44 -1.00
CA LEU A 356 -18.78 16.82 -1.51
C LEU A 356 -19.51 15.59 -2.03
N THR A 357 -20.84 15.63 -2.03
CA THR A 357 -21.67 14.67 -2.74
C THR A 357 -21.84 15.14 -4.17
N GLN A 358 -21.27 14.41 -5.14
CA GLN A 358 -21.42 14.76 -6.55
C GLN A 358 -22.60 14.01 -7.15
N THR A 359 -23.48 14.70 -7.89
CA THR A 359 -24.38 14.04 -8.84
C THR A 359 -24.04 14.44 -10.28
N PHE A 360 -23.76 13.44 -11.10
CA PHE A 360 -23.44 13.54 -12.52
C PHE A 360 -24.60 13.01 -13.37
N ALA A 361 -24.94 13.70 -14.45
CA ALA A 361 -25.88 13.22 -15.45
C ALA A 361 -25.42 13.57 -16.87
N GLN A 362 -25.52 12.61 -17.80
CA GLN A 362 -25.26 12.81 -19.22
C GLN A 362 -26.11 11.83 -20.04
N GLY A 363 -27.05 12.38 -20.82
CA GLY A 363 -28.04 11.56 -21.52
C GLY A 363 -28.91 10.76 -20.54
N LYS A 364 -28.94 9.43 -20.68
CA LYS A 364 -29.65 8.53 -19.76
C LYS A 364 -28.79 8.07 -18.57
N PHE A 365 -27.48 8.32 -18.61
CA PHE A 365 -26.59 7.89 -17.55
C PHE A 365 -26.62 8.92 -16.42
N LYS A 366 -26.86 8.44 -15.20
CA LYS A 366 -26.80 9.25 -13.98
C LYS A 366 -26.02 8.48 -12.91
N ASP A 367 -25.19 9.19 -12.16
CA ASP A 367 -24.34 8.64 -11.12
C ASP A 367 -24.26 9.63 -9.96
N THR A 368 -24.28 9.13 -8.73
CA THR A 368 -24.15 9.95 -7.53
C THR A 368 -23.20 9.32 -6.53
N GLY A 369 -22.49 10.14 -5.76
CA GLY A 369 -21.70 9.65 -4.64
C GLY A 369 -20.65 10.63 -4.14
N THR A 370 -20.04 10.27 -3.01
CA THR A 370 -19.07 11.11 -2.31
C THR A 370 -17.81 11.27 -3.14
N LYS A 371 -17.35 12.50 -3.29
CA LYS A 371 -16.15 12.90 -4.02
C LYS A 371 -15.22 13.68 -3.12
N GLN A 372 -13.91 13.53 -3.37
CA GLN A 372 -12.87 14.28 -2.70
C GLN A 372 -12.00 14.99 -3.73
N LEU A 373 -11.75 16.28 -3.51
CA LEU A 373 -10.73 17.08 -4.20
C LEU A 373 -9.63 17.45 -3.20
N VAL A 374 -8.38 17.32 -3.59
CA VAL A 374 -7.25 17.89 -2.86
C VAL A 374 -6.74 19.07 -3.64
N ILE A 375 -6.79 20.26 -3.05
CA ILE A 375 -6.35 21.51 -3.64
C ILE A 375 -5.02 21.91 -2.98
N ALA A 376 -4.04 22.29 -3.78
CA ALA A 376 -2.70 22.68 -3.32
C ALA A 376 -2.19 23.91 -4.07
N ARG A 377 -1.16 24.56 -3.54
CA ARG A 377 -0.44 25.62 -4.26
C ARG A 377 0.36 25.02 -5.42
N ALA A 378 0.22 25.63 -6.59
CA ALA A 378 1.00 25.32 -7.79
C ALA A 378 1.56 26.60 -8.42
N ALA A 379 2.34 26.45 -9.49
CA ALA A 379 2.75 27.59 -10.31
C ALA A 379 1.51 28.26 -10.93
N GLY A 380 1.26 29.53 -10.60
CA GLY A 380 0.14 30.30 -11.15
C GLY A 380 -1.20 30.19 -10.42
N GLY A 381 -1.22 29.66 -9.18
CA GLY A 381 -2.39 29.70 -8.30
C GLY A 381 -2.69 28.37 -7.60
N LEU A 382 -3.86 28.28 -6.97
CA LEU A 382 -4.36 27.02 -6.43
C LEU A 382 -4.79 26.09 -7.56
N ARG A 383 -4.46 24.81 -7.43
CA ARG A 383 -4.78 23.76 -8.39
C ARG A 383 -5.25 22.50 -7.68
N ILE A 384 -6.08 21.72 -8.36
CA ILE A 384 -6.50 20.39 -7.96
C ILE A 384 -5.31 19.44 -8.16
N ALA A 385 -4.74 18.98 -7.05
CA ALA A 385 -3.66 18.01 -7.01
C ALA A 385 -4.18 16.56 -7.04
N ARG A 386 -5.42 16.32 -6.60
CA ARG A 386 -6.07 15.00 -6.67
C ARG A 386 -7.58 15.14 -6.80
N GLU A 387 -8.18 14.24 -7.57
CA GLU A 387 -9.62 14.07 -7.64
C GLU A 387 -9.97 12.59 -7.50
N GLU A 388 -10.87 12.27 -6.57
CA GLU A 388 -11.29 10.91 -6.31
C GLU A 388 -12.80 10.82 -6.12
N MET A 389 -13.42 9.81 -6.71
CA MET A 389 -14.81 9.43 -6.41
C MET A 389 -14.78 8.36 -5.33
N LEU A 390 -15.02 8.71 -4.06
CA LEU A 390 -14.93 7.80 -2.90
C LEU A 390 -16.01 6.71 -2.95
N ALA A 391 -17.23 7.08 -3.32
CA ALA A 391 -18.35 6.17 -3.52
C ALA A 391 -19.11 6.54 -4.80
N SER A 392 -19.75 5.56 -5.45
CA SER A 392 -20.55 5.77 -6.67
C SER A 392 -21.75 4.84 -6.70
N THR A 393 -22.90 5.42 -7.02
CA THR A 393 -24.18 4.74 -7.21
C THR A 393 -24.77 5.19 -8.54
N VAL A 394 -24.85 4.27 -9.50
CA VAL A 394 -25.46 4.53 -10.81
C VAL A 394 -26.98 4.55 -10.64
N LEU A 395 -27.58 5.70 -10.93
CA LEU A 395 -29.01 5.93 -10.85
C LEU A 395 -29.63 5.61 -12.23
N ASP A 396 -30.20 4.40 -12.35
CA ASP A 396 -30.93 3.83 -13.50
C ASP A 396 -30.16 3.48 -14.80
N GLY A 397 -29.85 2.18 -14.95
CA GLY A 397 -29.47 1.47 -16.18
C GLY A 397 -29.78 -0.05 -16.01
N PRO A 398 -29.95 -0.84 -17.10
CA PRO A 398 -30.27 -2.27 -16.97
C PRO A 398 -29.10 -2.99 -16.29
N GLY A 399 -29.36 -3.55 -15.12
CA GLY A 399 -28.34 -4.17 -14.25
C GLY A 399 -28.30 -3.64 -12.82
N ALA A 400 -29.33 -2.92 -12.36
CA ALA A 400 -29.54 -2.66 -10.94
C ALA A 400 -29.93 -3.96 -10.20
N ALA A 401 -28.98 -4.87 -10.04
CA ALA A 401 -28.97 -5.75 -8.89
C ALA A 401 -28.55 -4.88 -7.70
N THR A 402 -29.42 -4.74 -6.71
CA THR A 402 -29.03 -4.28 -5.39
C THR A 402 -27.85 -5.12 -4.94
N SER A 403 -26.65 -4.53 -4.87
CA SER A 403 -25.42 -5.23 -4.51
C SER A 403 -25.47 -5.62 -3.03
N THR A 404 -26.02 -6.78 -2.74
CA THR A 404 -25.81 -7.50 -1.49
C THR A 404 -25.01 -8.74 -1.81
N ALA A 405 -23.70 -8.55 -2.03
CA ALA A 405 -22.74 -9.64 -2.17
C ALA A 405 -22.36 -10.13 -0.77
N PHE A 406 -22.48 -11.44 -0.50
CA PHE A 406 -22.23 -12.01 0.82
C PHE A 406 -21.19 -13.15 0.72
N GLY A 407 -20.17 -13.14 1.59
CA GLY A 407 -19.18 -14.23 1.74
C GLY A 407 -19.55 -15.16 2.90
N VAL A 408 -18.82 -16.25 3.14
CA VAL A 408 -19.09 -17.20 4.25
C VAL A 408 -17.78 -17.61 4.91
N VAL A 409 -17.77 -17.70 6.25
CA VAL A 409 -16.66 -18.23 7.05
C VAL A 409 -17.22 -19.28 8.02
N ALA A 410 -16.56 -20.43 8.15
CA ALA A 410 -16.96 -21.49 9.08
C ALA A 410 -15.83 -21.79 10.08
N ASP A 411 -16.18 -22.07 11.34
CA ASP A 411 -15.25 -22.50 12.40
C ASP A 411 -15.96 -23.51 13.35
N GLN A 412 -15.21 -24.14 14.27
CA GLN A 412 -15.66 -25.10 15.29
C GLN A 412 -16.80 -24.60 16.21
N GLY A 413 -17.11 -23.29 16.19
CA GLY A 413 -18.22 -22.67 16.92
C GLY A 413 -19.51 -22.36 16.12
N GLY A 414 -19.53 -22.64 14.81
CA GLY A 414 -20.72 -22.49 13.95
C GLY A 414 -20.45 -21.88 12.56
N THR A 415 -21.52 -21.69 11.78
CA THR A 415 -21.48 -21.17 10.41
C THR A 415 -21.79 -19.67 10.36
N TRP A 416 -20.98 -18.89 9.65
CA TRP A 416 -21.08 -17.43 9.59
C TRP A 416 -21.20 -16.93 8.16
N LEU A 417 -22.16 -16.05 7.90
CA LEU A 417 -22.38 -15.39 6.62
C LEU A 417 -21.84 -13.96 6.69
N VAL A 418 -20.78 -13.63 5.96
CA VAL A 418 -20.30 -12.25 5.77
C VAL A 418 -21.35 -11.44 5.03
N VAL A 419 -21.94 -10.48 5.73
CA VAL A 419 -23.01 -9.63 5.21
C VAL A 419 -22.56 -8.21 4.84
N GLY A 420 -21.32 -7.83 5.16
CA GLY A 420 -20.77 -6.50 4.86
C GLY A 420 -19.42 -6.25 5.52
N ARG A 421 -18.91 -5.01 5.43
CA ARG A 421 -17.72 -4.56 6.18
C ARG A 421 -18.09 -4.05 7.57
N GLY A 422 -17.16 -4.15 8.52
CA GLY A 422 -17.39 -3.80 9.92
C GLY A 422 -17.45 -2.29 10.22
N ASP A 423 -17.04 -1.45 9.27
CA ASP A 423 -16.98 0.02 9.37
C ASP A 423 -18.37 0.71 9.37
N ASP A 424 -19.44 -0.01 9.00
CA ASP A 424 -20.81 0.52 8.94
C ASP A 424 -21.64 0.30 10.24
N VAL A 425 -21.04 -0.20 11.31
CA VAL A 425 -21.74 -0.53 12.58
C VAL A 425 -20.94 -0.03 13.78
N GLU A 426 -21.57 0.67 14.73
CA GLU A 426 -20.98 0.96 16.05
C GLU A 426 -21.62 0.04 17.10
N GLY A 427 -20.82 -0.73 17.84
CA GLY A 427 -21.35 -1.59 18.88
C GLY A 427 -20.36 -2.04 19.96
N ASP A 428 -20.93 -2.41 21.10
CA ASP A 428 -20.31 -2.59 22.43
C ASP A 428 -20.67 -3.98 23.02
N GLY A 429 -20.53 -4.99 22.16
CA GLY A 429 -20.84 -6.39 22.39
C GLY A 429 -20.01 -7.13 23.44
N ALA A 430 -20.58 -8.23 23.96
CA ALA A 430 -19.83 -9.20 24.78
C ALA A 430 -18.92 -10.06 23.87
N ARG A 431 -17.64 -10.10 24.23
CA ARG A 431 -16.54 -10.71 23.46
C ARG A 431 -16.51 -12.22 23.69
N THR A 432 -16.43 -13.03 22.64
CA THR A 432 -16.34 -14.49 22.74
C THR A 432 -15.21 -15.05 21.87
N ASP A 433 -14.46 -15.99 22.43
CA ASP A 433 -13.33 -16.65 21.77
C ASP A 433 -13.85 -17.72 20.79
N GLY A 434 -13.43 -17.65 19.53
CA GLY A 434 -13.55 -18.72 18.54
C GLY A 434 -12.15 -19.16 18.15
N GLY A 435 -11.64 -20.24 18.75
CA GLY A 435 -10.29 -20.70 18.52
C GLY A 435 -10.26 -21.99 17.69
N GLY A 436 -9.50 -21.99 16.59
CA GLY A 436 -9.05 -23.21 15.91
C GLY A 436 -8.40 -23.02 14.53
N GLY A 437 -7.07 -23.13 14.45
CA GLY A 437 -6.29 -23.49 13.24
C GLY A 437 -5.89 -22.34 12.29
N ASP A 438 -4.57 -22.12 12.16
CA ASP A 438 -3.81 -21.34 11.16
C ASP A 438 -4.21 -19.87 10.89
N GLY A 439 -5.04 -19.30 11.76
CA GLY A 439 -5.33 -17.87 11.87
C GLY A 439 -6.22 -17.61 13.08
N PHE A 440 -6.13 -16.43 13.68
CA PHE A 440 -7.03 -16.06 14.77
C PHE A 440 -8.21 -15.26 14.22
N ALA A 441 -9.41 -15.83 14.31
CA ALA A 441 -10.65 -15.16 13.95
C ALA A 441 -11.46 -14.86 15.23
N TYR A 442 -11.70 -13.57 15.53
CA TYR A 442 -12.49 -13.19 16.69
C TYR A 442 -13.84 -12.64 16.29
N SER A 443 -14.89 -13.03 17.02
CA SER A 443 -16.22 -12.46 16.85
C SER A 443 -16.64 -11.62 18.05
N VAL A 444 -17.21 -10.45 17.77
CA VAL A 444 -17.87 -9.60 18.76
C VAL A 444 -19.35 -9.54 18.42
N ASN A 445 -20.22 -9.95 19.35
CA ASN A 445 -21.66 -9.90 19.13
C ASN A 445 -22.17 -8.47 19.26
N GLU A 446 -22.51 -7.83 18.14
CA GLU A 446 -22.93 -6.42 18.10
C GLU A 446 -24.31 -6.17 18.73
N GLY A 447 -25.10 -7.22 19.01
CA GLY A 447 -26.46 -7.05 19.52
C GLY A 447 -27.40 -6.41 18.50
N VAL A 448 -28.45 -7.13 18.11
CA VAL A 448 -29.35 -6.76 17.00
C VAL A 448 -29.90 -5.32 17.06
N LYS A 449 -30.10 -4.76 18.25
CA LYS A 449 -30.65 -3.40 18.42
C LYS A 449 -29.73 -2.28 17.91
N GLN A 450 -28.43 -2.53 17.82
CA GLN A 450 -27.43 -1.53 17.41
C GLN A 450 -27.29 -1.44 15.88
N LEU A 451 -27.81 -2.45 15.16
CA LEU A 451 -27.79 -2.47 13.70
C LEU A 451 -28.92 -1.62 13.09
N GLY A 452 -28.69 -1.11 11.88
CA GLY A 452 -29.73 -0.40 11.13
C GLY A 452 -31.00 -1.23 10.88
N PRO A 453 -32.18 -0.62 10.68
CA PRO A 453 -33.47 -1.32 10.53
C PRO A 453 -33.54 -2.33 9.38
N ALA A 454 -32.67 -2.23 8.38
CA ALA A 454 -32.56 -3.19 7.30
C ALA A 454 -31.99 -4.54 7.78
N TRP A 455 -30.93 -4.50 8.59
CA TRP A 455 -30.26 -5.67 9.16
C TRP A 455 -31.10 -6.36 10.23
N GLN A 456 -31.78 -5.58 11.07
CA GLN A 456 -32.69 -6.11 12.10
C GLN A 456 -33.78 -7.01 11.53
N LYS A 457 -34.25 -6.73 10.30
CA LYS A 457 -35.29 -7.52 9.61
C LYS A 457 -34.79 -8.88 9.14
N LEU A 458 -33.48 -9.08 9.05
CA LEU A 458 -32.89 -10.34 8.60
C LEU A 458 -32.78 -11.37 9.73
N VAL A 459 -32.81 -10.94 10.99
CA VAL A 459 -32.84 -11.87 12.12
C VAL A 459 -34.12 -12.70 12.10
N GLY A 460 -33.97 -14.03 12.17
CA GLY A 460 -35.07 -14.98 12.05
C GLY A 460 -35.43 -15.34 10.60
N THR A 461 -34.80 -14.74 9.59
CA THR A 461 -34.98 -15.15 8.21
C THR A 461 -34.32 -16.50 7.95
N GLN A 462 -34.97 -17.33 7.12
CA GLN A 462 -34.42 -18.61 6.69
C GLN A 462 -33.47 -18.42 5.52
N VAL A 463 -32.37 -19.16 5.57
CA VAL A 463 -31.30 -19.18 4.56
C VAL A 463 -31.04 -20.62 4.16
N THR A 464 -30.66 -20.88 2.92
CA THR A 464 -30.39 -22.25 2.46
C THR A 464 -28.92 -22.37 2.14
N THR A 465 -28.24 -23.32 2.78
CA THR A 465 -26.83 -23.62 2.54
C THR A 465 -26.68 -24.67 1.44
N TYR A 466 -25.60 -24.58 0.69
CA TYR A 466 -25.23 -25.53 -0.35
C TYR A 466 -23.83 -26.08 -0.08
N PRO A 467 -23.51 -27.30 -0.53
CA PRO A 467 -24.32 -28.18 -1.38
C PRO A 467 -25.44 -28.94 -0.65
N SER A 468 -25.52 -28.92 0.69
CA SER A 468 -26.45 -29.79 1.43
C SER A 468 -27.94 -29.44 1.33
N ALA A 469 -28.29 -28.27 0.79
CA ALA A 469 -29.66 -27.75 0.74
C ALA A 469 -30.31 -27.65 2.13
N THR A 470 -29.51 -27.37 3.17
CA THR A 470 -29.99 -27.27 4.55
C THR A 470 -30.55 -25.87 4.81
N THR A 471 -31.76 -25.79 5.35
CA THR A 471 -32.34 -24.50 5.78
C THR A 471 -31.83 -24.14 7.17
N CYS A 472 -31.09 -23.04 7.26
CA CYS A 472 -30.64 -22.43 8.52
C CYS A 472 -31.41 -21.14 8.81
N THR A 473 -31.28 -20.62 10.03
CA THR A 473 -31.89 -19.34 10.43
C THR A 473 -30.81 -18.35 10.81
N ILE A 474 -30.91 -17.09 10.35
CA ILE A 474 -30.04 -16.02 10.84
C ILE A 474 -30.38 -15.74 12.30
N ALA A 475 -29.51 -16.15 13.21
CA ALA A 475 -29.75 -16.08 14.65
C ALA A 475 -29.29 -14.74 15.25
N SER A 476 -28.13 -14.26 14.81
CA SER A 476 -27.52 -13.03 15.33
C SER A 476 -26.51 -12.46 14.33
N PHE A 477 -26.03 -11.24 14.60
CA PHE A 477 -25.00 -10.57 13.80
C PHE A 477 -23.82 -10.21 14.69
N HIS A 478 -22.62 -10.31 14.14
CA HIS A 478 -21.35 -10.17 14.85
C HIS A 478 -20.37 -9.41 13.95
N LYS A 479 -19.36 -8.80 14.55
CA LYS A 479 -18.15 -8.37 13.84
C LYS A 479 -17.10 -9.46 13.91
N LEU A 480 -16.58 -9.87 12.76
CA LEU A 480 -15.48 -10.81 12.65
C LEU A 480 -14.18 -10.05 12.35
N TYR A 481 -13.19 -10.19 13.20
CA TYR A 481 -11.82 -9.70 12.99
C TYR A 481 -10.97 -10.87 12.54
N LEU A 482 -10.33 -10.75 11.37
CA LEU A 482 -9.44 -11.78 10.85
C LEU A 482 -8.00 -11.28 10.85
N LEU A 483 -7.11 -12.05 11.50
CA LEU A 483 -5.68 -11.81 11.52
C LEU A 483 -4.91 -13.13 11.45
N THR A 484 -3.96 -13.19 10.52
CA THR A 484 -2.96 -14.26 10.44
C THR A 484 -1.63 -13.72 10.98
N PRO A 485 -1.24 -14.03 12.23
CA PRO A 485 0.01 -13.55 12.80
C PRO A 485 1.22 -14.33 12.27
N HIS A 486 2.42 -13.76 12.44
CA HIS A 486 3.69 -14.45 12.19
C HIS A 486 3.93 -15.57 13.22
N PHE A 487 4.63 -16.66 12.85
CA PHE A 487 4.82 -17.85 13.71
C PHE A 487 5.40 -17.53 15.10
N SER A 488 6.34 -16.58 15.19
CA SER A 488 6.92 -16.16 16.48
C SER A 488 5.96 -15.34 17.34
N THR A 489 5.02 -14.65 16.71
CA THR A 489 3.96 -13.90 17.42
C THR A 489 2.93 -14.86 17.99
N GLU A 490 2.60 -15.92 17.24
CA GLU A 490 1.75 -16.99 17.75
C GLU A 490 2.40 -17.76 18.90
N ALA A 491 3.67 -18.14 18.79
CA ALA A 491 4.43 -18.77 19.87
C ALA A 491 4.47 -17.90 21.13
N ALA A 492 4.75 -16.59 20.98
CA ALA A 492 4.72 -15.64 22.09
C ALA A 492 3.32 -15.51 22.72
N TRP A 493 2.25 -15.55 21.92
CA TRP A 493 0.87 -15.51 22.41
C TRP A 493 0.44 -16.80 23.11
N ARG A 494 0.95 -17.95 22.68
CA ARG A 494 0.73 -19.26 23.31
C ARG A 494 1.63 -19.48 24.53
N GLY A 495 2.65 -18.65 24.70
CA GLY A 495 3.65 -18.78 25.76
C GLY A 495 4.65 -19.91 25.51
N ASP A 496 4.90 -20.23 24.24
CA ASP A 496 5.86 -21.26 23.83
C ASP A 496 7.31 -20.75 24.00
N GLU A 497 8.25 -21.67 24.20
CA GLU A 497 9.64 -21.38 24.56
C GLU A 497 10.51 -20.99 23.36
N ASP A 498 11.43 -20.05 23.57
CA ASP A 498 12.49 -19.73 22.60
C ASP A 498 13.56 -20.84 22.57
N GLY A 499 14.47 -20.78 21.59
CA GLY A 499 15.55 -21.76 21.38
C GLY A 499 16.55 -21.96 22.54
N ASP A 500 16.34 -21.32 23.70
CA ASP A 500 17.07 -21.53 24.95
C ASP A 500 16.23 -22.18 26.09
N GLY A 501 14.96 -22.50 25.84
CA GLY A 501 14.07 -23.19 26.78
C GLY A 501 13.45 -22.29 27.85
N THR A 502 13.30 -20.98 27.59
CA THR A 502 12.59 -20.06 28.49
C THR A 502 11.37 -19.41 27.81
N PRO A 503 10.18 -19.36 28.45
CA PRO A 503 9.03 -18.65 27.90
C PRO A 503 9.24 -17.14 27.94
N GLU A 504 9.07 -16.45 26.81
CA GLU A 504 9.26 -14.99 26.69
C GLU A 504 8.16 -14.19 27.43
N SER A 505 6.94 -14.75 27.55
CA SER A 505 5.83 -14.16 28.31
C SER A 505 4.74 -15.18 28.70
N ALA A 506 3.76 -14.77 29.51
CA ALA A 506 2.62 -15.62 29.88
C ALA A 506 1.63 -15.74 28.71
N PRO A 507 1.01 -16.92 28.48
CA PRO A 507 0.04 -17.11 27.40
C PRO A 507 -1.10 -16.09 27.47
N LEU A 508 -1.41 -15.46 26.34
CA LEU A 508 -2.56 -14.59 26.21
C LEU A 508 -3.83 -15.44 26.05
N THR A 509 -4.87 -15.12 26.81
CA THR A 509 -6.17 -15.79 26.71
C THR A 509 -7.28 -14.79 26.45
N GLY A 510 -8.18 -15.14 25.52
CA GLY A 510 -9.39 -14.39 25.18
C GLY A 510 -9.19 -12.91 24.91
N ALA A 511 -9.73 -12.05 25.78
CA ALA A 511 -9.74 -10.60 25.59
C ALA A 511 -8.35 -9.98 25.34
N GLY A 512 -7.28 -10.50 25.95
CA GLY A 512 -5.92 -9.99 25.73
C GLY A 512 -5.36 -10.31 24.34
N LEU A 513 -5.79 -11.43 23.77
CA LEU A 513 -5.42 -11.83 22.42
C LEU A 513 -6.22 -11.04 21.38
N LEU A 514 -7.52 -10.85 21.63
CA LEU A 514 -8.40 -10.00 20.81
C LEU A 514 -7.95 -8.53 20.78
N ASP A 515 -7.58 -7.94 21.93
CA ASP A 515 -7.07 -6.55 21.96
C ASP A 515 -5.80 -6.43 21.11
N THR A 516 -4.91 -7.44 21.17
CA THR A 516 -3.71 -7.49 20.34
C THR A 516 -4.04 -7.62 18.85
N VAL A 517 -5.04 -8.42 18.48
CA VAL A 517 -5.49 -8.61 17.09
C VAL A 517 -6.13 -7.35 16.50
N VAL A 518 -6.96 -6.66 17.29
CA VAL A 518 -7.52 -5.35 16.91
C VAL A 518 -6.42 -4.30 16.78
N ASP A 519 -5.44 -4.29 17.69
CA ASP A 519 -4.31 -3.35 17.67
C ASP A 519 -3.32 -3.61 16.52
N ALA A 520 -3.29 -4.84 15.98
CA ALA A 520 -2.49 -5.22 14.82
C ALA A 520 -3.11 -4.82 13.48
N GLY A 521 -4.33 -4.26 13.47
CA GLY A 521 -4.99 -3.75 12.26
C GLY A 521 -5.74 -4.81 11.46
N ALA A 522 -6.30 -5.81 12.14
CA ALA A 522 -7.15 -6.84 11.51
C ALA A 522 -8.28 -6.20 10.68
N THR A 523 -8.57 -6.81 9.53
CA THR A 523 -9.75 -6.43 8.71
C THR A 523 -11.01 -6.91 9.41
N ASP A 524 -12.04 -6.05 9.50
CA ASP A 524 -13.29 -6.37 10.18
C ASP A 524 -14.48 -6.52 9.21
N TYR A 525 -15.31 -7.50 9.50
CA TYR A 525 -16.46 -7.90 8.69
C TYR A 525 -17.72 -7.96 9.54
N LEU A 526 -18.85 -7.49 9.01
CA LEU A 526 -20.15 -7.82 9.60
C LEU A 526 -20.53 -9.23 9.15
N VAL A 527 -20.78 -10.14 10.08
CA VAL A 527 -21.18 -11.52 9.83
C VAL A 527 -22.49 -11.86 10.51
N ALA A 528 -23.34 -12.68 9.88
CA ALA A 528 -24.54 -13.28 10.45
C ALA A 528 -24.22 -14.70 10.94
N LYS A 529 -24.48 -14.98 12.21
CA LYS A 529 -24.46 -16.34 12.76
C LYS A 529 -25.68 -17.11 12.29
N LEU A 530 -25.47 -18.34 11.84
CA LEU A 530 -26.54 -19.22 11.42
C LEU A 530 -26.74 -20.36 12.42
N ASP A 531 -27.99 -20.57 12.80
CA ASP A 531 -28.40 -21.71 13.63
C ASP A 531 -29.07 -22.79 12.76
N GLY A 532 -28.80 -24.06 13.09
CA GLY A 532 -29.42 -25.22 12.45
C GLY A 532 -28.66 -25.78 11.24
N CYS A 533 -27.48 -25.26 10.92
CA CYS A 533 -26.60 -25.83 9.88
C CYS A 533 -25.86 -27.08 10.42
N ARG A 534 -25.59 -28.07 9.55
CA ARG A 534 -24.65 -29.16 9.85
C ARG A 534 -23.23 -28.75 9.45
N ASP A 535 -22.25 -29.25 10.19
CA ASP A 535 -20.83 -28.96 9.98
C ASP A 535 -20.41 -29.30 8.55
N THR A 536 -19.79 -28.32 7.87
CA THR A 536 -19.18 -28.32 6.52
C THR A 536 -19.93 -27.71 5.32
N ASP A 537 -21.05 -26.98 5.48
CA ASP A 537 -21.77 -26.43 4.31
C ASP A 537 -21.74 -24.90 4.18
N THR A 538 -21.36 -24.43 3.00
CA THR A 538 -21.28 -23.02 2.59
C THR A 538 -22.68 -22.41 2.39
N VAL A 539 -22.86 -21.14 2.73
CA VAL A 539 -24.17 -20.49 2.89
C VAL A 539 -24.51 -19.56 1.72
N GLY A 540 -25.74 -19.62 1.19
CA GLY A 540 -26.32 -18.59 0.33
C GLY A 540 -27.60 -17.98 0.94
N VAL A 541 -28.00 -16.76 0.52
CA VAL A 541 -29.24 -16.10 0.99
C VAL A 541 -30.00 -15.37 -0.12
N LEU A 542 -31.32 -15.67 -0.16
CA LEU A 542 -32.47 -14.97 -0.76
C LEU A 542 -32.65 -15.00 -2.30
N GLY A 543 -33.33 -16.04 -2.76
CA GLY A 543 -34.08 -16.05 -4.02
C GLY A 543 -34.74 -17.40 -4.25
N THR A 544 -36.03 -17.43 -4.51
CA THR A 544 -36.76 -18.68 -4.81
C THR A 544 -36.31 -19.26 -6.15
N SER A 545 -35.89 -20.54 -6.15
CA SER A 545 -35.51 -21.42 -7.29
C SER A 545 -34.17 -21.03 -7.98
N ALA A 546 -33.30 -21.94 -8.40
CA ALA A 546 -33.48 -23.26 -9.01
C ALA A 546 -32.31 -24.21 -8.65
N ALA A 547 -32.35 -25.45 -9.13
CA ALA A 547 -31.44 -26.57 -8.81
C ALA A 547 -29.96 -26.17 -8.60
N ALA A 548 -29.32 -26.78 -7.60
CA ALA A 548 -27.93 -26.50 -7.25
C ALA A 548 -26.94 -27.18 -8.21
N TRP A 549 -25.76 -26.57 -8.36
CA TRP A 549 -24.60 -27.26 -8.94
C TRP A 549 -24.29 -28.50 -8.10
N ARG A 550 -23.92 -29.60 -8.75
CA ARG A 550 -23.65 -30.88 -8.08
C ARG A 550 -22.20 -31.31 -8.32
N GLN A 551 -21.58 -31.93 -7.32
CA GLN A 551 -20.33 -32.62 -7.52
C GLN A 551 -20.54 -33.82 -8.45
N VAL A 552 -19.63 -34.02 -9.40
CA VAL A 552 -19.65 -35.15 -10.33
C VAL A 552 -18.29 -35.80 -10.40
N ASP A 553 -18.28 -37.11 -10.64
CA ASP A 553 -17.08 -37.85 -10.97
C ASP A 553 -16.76 -37.65 -12.47
N ASP A 554 -15.70 -36.90 -12.76
CA ASP A 554 -15.21 -36.66 -14.13
C ASP A 554 -13.67 -36.68 -14.13
N ASP A 555 -13.11 -37.89 -14.15
CA ASP A 555 -11.66 -38.12 -14.11
C ASP A 555 -10.90 -37.40 -15.22
N ALA A 556 -11.52 -37.25 -16.40
CA ALA A 556 -10.90 -36.57 -17.53
C ALA A 556 -10.78 -35.07 -17.27
N ALA A 557 -11.84 -34.45 -16.75
CA ALA A 557 -11.80 -33.05 -16.33
C ALA A 557 -10.84 -32.84 -15.15
N ALA A 558 -10.85 -33.74 -14.17
CA ALA A 558 -9.97 -33.68 -13.00
C ALA A 558 -8.50 -33.75 -13.42
N THR A 559 -8.14 -34.71 -14.27
CA THR A 559 -6.79 -34.86 -14.82
C THR A 559 -6.34 -33.63 -15.62
N ALA A 560 -7.23 -33.09 -16.46
CA ALA A 560 -6.93 -31.90 -17.26
C ALA A 560 -6.70 -30.66 -16.38
N ALA A 561 -7.50 -30.49 -15.32
CA ALA A 561 -7.38 -29.39 -14.37
C ALA A 561 -6.09 -29.49 -13.55
N ALA A 562 -5.77 -30.66 -12.99
CA ALA A 562 -4.50 -30.90 -12.28
C ALA A 562 -3.28 -30.60 -13.17
N ALA A 563 -3.31 -31.05 -14.44
CA ALA A 563 -2.24 -30.79 -15.39
C ALA A 563 -2.10 -29.31 -15.80
N ALA A 564 -3.16 -28.51 -15.67
CA ALA A 564 -3.11 -27.07 -15.87
C ALA A 564 -2.62 -26.34 -14.61
N PHE A 565 -3.02 -26.82 -13.44
CA PHE A 565 -2.60 -26.33 -12.12
C PHE A 565 -1.09 -26.40 -11.94
N ALA A 566 -0.48 -27.55 -12.23
CA ALA A 566 0.97 -27.73 -12.17
C ALA A 566 1.78 -26.83 -13.14
N LYS A 567 1.11 -26.14 -14.07
CA LYS A 567 1.75 -25.22 -15.03
C LYS A 567 1.67 -23.76 -14.60
N LEU A 568 0.93 -23.44 -13.55
CA LEU A 568 0.80 -22.06 -13.06
C LEU A 568 2.17 -21.53 -12.60
N PRO A 569 2.49 -20.25 -12.86
CA PRO A 569 3.74 -19.64 -12.39
C PRO A 569 3.91 -19.76 -10.87
N THR A 570 2.82 -19.60 -10.12
CA THR A 570 2.79 -19.73 -8.66
C THR A 570 3.12 -21.15 -8.20
N TYR A 571 2.46 -22.16 -8.77
CA TYR A 571 2.78 -23.57 -8.50
C TYR A 571 4.25 -23.87 -8.78
N ARG A 572 4.79 -23.34 -9.89
CA ARG A 572 6.21 -23.50 -10.23
C ARG A 572 7.13 -22.79 -9.25
N SER A 573 6.76 -21.60 -8.77
CA SER A 573 7.53 -20.89 -7.75
C SER A 573 7.65 -21.71 -6.46
N ILE A 574 6.54 -22.30 -6.01
CA ILE A 574 6.50 -23.19 -4.83
C ILE A 574 7.31 -24.47 -5.11
N GLN A 575 7.17 -25.03 -6.31
CA GLN A 575 7.94 -26.21 -6.74
C GLN A 575 9.45 -25.96 -6.81
N ASP A 576 9.87 -24.79 -7.29
CA ASP A 576 11.27 -24.38 -7.39
C ASP A 576 11.88 -24.19 -5.99
N ASP A 577 11.10 -23.65 -5.05
CA ASP A 577 11.48 -23.53 -3.63
C ASP A 577 11.65 -24.91 -2.98
N TYR A 578 10.66 -25.81 -3.14
CA TYR A 578 10.73 -27.19 -2.66
C TYR A 578 11.99 -27.91 -3.16
N ALA A 579 12.28 -27.79 -4.45
CA ALA A 579 13.44 -28.44 -5.06
C ALA A 579 14.77 -27.81 -4.61
N SER A 580 14.84 -26.48 -4.56
CA SER A 580 16.11 -25.75 -4.36
C SER A 580 16.52 -25.67 -2.90
N ASN A 581 15.56 -25.51 -1.99
CA ASN A 581 15.82 -25.24 -0.58
C ASN A 581 15.58 -26.47 0.31
N TYR A 582 14.76 -27.44 -0.15
CA TYR A 582 14.38 -28.61 0.65
C TYR A 582 14.74 -29.96 -0.01
N GLY A 583 15.38 -29.94 -1.19
CA GLY A 583 15.92 -31.14 -1.84
C GLY A 583 14.86 -32.08 -2.43
N GLY A 584 13.63 -31.59 -2.63
CA GLY A 584 12.54 -32.37 -3.21
C GLY A 584 12.80 -32.80 -4.66
N THR A 585 12.53 -34.07 -4.98
CA THR A 585 12.78 -34.63 -6.33
C THR A 585 11.54 -34.84 -7.19
N GLY A 586 10.34 -34.66 -6.63
CA GLY A 586 9.09 -34.72 -7.38
C GLY A 586 8.11 -33.63 -6.99
N ALA A 587 6.81 -33.85 -7.22
CA ALA A 587 5.81 -32.80 -7.10
C ALA A 587 5.61 -32.44 -5.63
N TRP A 588 5.73 -31.16 -5.28
CA TRP A 588 5.57 -30.73 -3.88
C TRP A 588 4.18 -31.07 -3.33
N SER A 589 3.16 -31.08 -4.20
CA SER A 589 1.78 -31.42 -3.85
C SER A 589 1.54 -32.89 -3.54
N ASP A 590 2.51 -33.76 -3.84
CA ASP A 590 2.36 -35.22 -3.75
C ASP A 590 3.44 -35.83 -2.84
N ASP A 591 4.67 -35.31 -2.92
CA ASP A 591 5.87 -35.94 -2.33
C ASP A 591 6.37 -35.23 -1.06
N ALA A 592 5.95 -33.99 -0.79
CA ALA A 592 6.36 -33.31 0.43
C ALA A 592 5.60 -33.87 1.65
N ASP A 593 6.23 -33.84 2.82
CA ASP A 593 5.60 -34.33 4.05
C ASP A 593 4.32 -33.52 4.36
N GLY A 594 3.22 -34.21 4.65
CA GLY A 594 1.91 -33.57 4.83
C GLY A 594 1.20 -33.16 3.53
N ALA A 595 1.66 -33.64 2.38
CA ALA A 595 1.01 -33.44 1.09
C ALA A 595 -0.45 -33.93 1.10
N GLU A 596 -1.38 -33.01 0.92
CA GLU A 596 -2.82 -33.24 0.83
C GLU A 596 -3.39 -32.32 -0.27
N GLY A 597 -4.47 -32.76 -0.92
CA GLY A 597 -5.01 -32.02 -2.05
C GLY A 597 -5.93 -32.87 -2.91
N GLY A 598 -6.57 -32.25 -3.88
CA GLY A 598 -7.53 -32.92 -4.73
C GLY A 598 -8.13 -32.05 -5.81
N VAL A 599 -8.87 -32.69 -6.71
CA VAL A 599 -9.65 -32.00 -7.73
C VAL A 599 -11.12 -32.34 -7.54
N THR A 600 -11.94 -31.30 -7.35
CA THR A 600 -13.39 -31.43 -7.24
C THR A 600 -14.06 -30.86 -8.48
N ILE A 601 -14.89 -31.66 -9.15
CA ILE A 601 -15.63 -31.21 -10.35
C ILE A 601 -17.08 -30.90 -9.98
N TRP A 602 -17.50 -29.68 -10.30
CA TRP A 602 -18.85 -29.20 -10.13
C TRP A 602 -19.55 -29.08 -11.48
N GLU A 603 -20.76 -29.60 -11.60
CA GLU A 603 -21.57 -29.53 -12.80
C GLU A 603 -22.81 -28.66 -12.58
N SER A 604 -23.04 -27.75 -13.52
CA SER A 604 -24.21 -26.89 -13.55
C SER A 604 -25.52 -27.68 -13.66
N PRO A 605 -26.66 -27.10 -13.24
CA PRO A 605 -27.94 -27.81 -13.20
C PRO A 605 -28.45 -28.22 -14.58
N ASP A 606 -28.04 -27.50 -15.64
CA ASP A 606 -28.37 -27.83 -17.02
C ASP A 606 -27.40 -28.87 -17.64
N GLY A 607 -26.39 -29.31 -16.89
CA GLY A 607 -25.37 -30.27 -17.33
C GLY A 607 -24.39 -29.72 -18.37
N LYS A 608 -24.45 -28.42 -18.71
CA LYS A 608 -23.68 -27.86 -19.84
C LYS A 608 -22.36 -27.25 -19.44
N ARG A 609 -22.19 -26.88 -18.17
CA ARG A 609 -21.00 -26.23 -17.64
C ARG A 609 -20.41 -27.02 -16.50
N ARG A 610 -19.09 -26.99 -16.42
CA ARG A 610 -18.32 -27.58 -15.33
C ARG A 610 -17.27 -26.63 -14.80
N LEU A 611 -17.07 -26.67 -13.50
CA LEU A 611 -15.97 -26.01 -12.81
C LEU A 611 -15.11 -27.08 -12.15
N ALA A 612 -13.79 -26.91 -12.20
CA ALA A 612 -12.84 -27.75 -11.48
C ALA A 612 -12.15 -26.89 -10.43
N LEU A 613 -12.33 -27.25 -9.16
CA LEU A 613 -11.57 -26.71 -8.04
C LEU A 613 -10.37 -27.64 -7.82
N VAL A 614 -9.16 -27.09 -7.90
CA VAL A 614 -7.91 -27.80 -7.65
C VAL A 614 -7.26 -27.22 -6.41
N GLU A 615 -6.88 -28.09 -5.48
CA GLU A 615 -6.27 -27.73 -4.20
C GLU A 615 -5.01 -28.57 -3.98
N ALA A 616 -3.96 -27.93 -3.48
CA ALA A 616 -2.75 -28.60 -3.04
C ALA A 616 -2.19 -27.90 -1.80
N ARG A 617 -1.79 -28.69 -0.81
CA ARG A 617 -1.07 -28.24 0.38
C ARG A 617 -0.03 -29.27 0.78
N ALA A 618 1.09 -28.83 1.33
CA ALA A 618 2.09 -29.69 1.93
C ALA A 618 2.90 -28.92 2.97
N GLY A 619 3.51 -29.64 3.93
CA GLY A 619 4.25 -29.09 5.06
C GLY A 619 3.51 -29.21 6.38
N THR A 620 4.26 -29.04 7.48
CA THR A 620 3.74 -29.05 8.87
C THR A 620 4.19 -27.85 9.71
N GLY A 621 4.96 -26.92 9.15
CA GLY A 621 5.49 -25.73 9.83
C GLY A 621 7.03 -25.71 10.01
N CYS A 622 7.52 -24.74 10.80
CA CYS A 622 8.90 -24.25 10.80
C CYS A 622 10.01 -25.32 10.78
N GLY A 623 10.87 -25.23 9.74
CA GLY A 623 12.07 -26.05 9.54
C GLY A 623 11.96 -26.95 8.31
N ASP A 624 10.74 -27.28 7.92
CA ASP A 624 10.41 -28.10 6.75
C ASP A 624 9.70 -27.25 5.68
N PHE A 625 9.58 -27.81 4.47
CA PHE A 625 8.91 -27.15 3.35
C PHE A 625 7.42 -26.90 3.63
N GLU A 626 6.91 -25.73 3.25
CA GLU A 626 5.49 -25.40 3.30
C GLU A 626 5.02 -24.84 1.94
N GLY A 627 3.92 -25.38 1.44
CA GLY A 627 3.28 -24.91 0.22
C GLY A 627 1.77 -25.05 0.32
N SER A 628 1.04 -24.03 -0.10
CA SER A 628 -0.43 -24.07 -0.19
C SER A 628 -0.87 -23.30 -1.44
N MET A 629 -1.86 -23.83 -2.15
CA MET A 629 -2.38 -23.19 -3.35
C MET A 629 -3.75 -23.73 -3.74
N GLY A 630 -4.62 -22.84 -4.23
CA GLY A 630 -5.92 -23.19 -4.80
C GLY A 630 -6.12 -22.56 -6.18
N ALA A 631 -6.89 -23.22 -7.05
CA ALA A 631 -7.31 -22.64 -8.32
C ALA A 631 -8.67 -23.16 -8.78
N VAL A 632 -9.44 -22.30 -9.45
CA VAL A 632 -10.68 -22.68 -10.12
C VAL A 632 -10.50 -22.59 -11.62
N TYR A 633 -10.93 -23.63 -12.31
CA TYR A 633 -10.95 -23.72 -13.76
C TYR A 633 -12.37 -23.89 -14.28
N ARG A 634 -12.64 -23.28 -15.43
CA ARG A 634 -13.78 -23.67 -16.25
C ARG A 634 -13.40 -24.84 -17.14
N VAL A 635 -14.26 -25.85 -17.22
CA VAL A 635 -14.06 -27.04 -18.06
C VAL A 635 -15.09 -27.05 -19.18
N ASP A 636 -14.64 -26.78 -20.41
CA ASP A 636 -15.47 -26.79 -21.62
C ASP A 636 -14.97 -27.86 -22.60
N GLY A 637 -15.68 -28.99 -22.70
CA GLY A 637 -15.35 -30.04 -23.68
C GLY A 637 -13.91 -30.56 -23.58
N GLY A 638 -13.39 -30.72 -22.36
CA GLY A 638 -12.02 -31.16 -22.08
C GLY A 638 -10.95 -30.05 -22.10
N LYS A 639 -11.33 -28.81 -22.45
CA LYS A 639 -10.44 -27.65 -22.33
C LYS A 639 -10.64 -26.99 -20.97
N VAL A 640 -9.55 -26.83 -20.22
CA VAL A 640 -9.54 -26.10 -18.95
C VAL A 640 -9.05 -24.66 -19.15
N SER A 641 -9.72 -23.69 -18.52
CA SER A 641 -9.34 -22.27 -18.56
C SER A 641 -9.35 -21.72 -17.14
N LEU A 642 -8.25 -21.08 -16.73
CA LEU A 642 -8.12 -20.51 -15.39
C LEU A 642 -9.19 -19.43 -15.16
N VAL A 643 -9.85 -19.50 -14.01
CA VAL A 643 -10.85 -18.52 -13.56
C VAL A 643 -10.32 -17.70 -12.40
N SER A 644 -9.75 -18.37 -11.39
CA SER A 644 -9.21 -17.77 -10.16
C SER A 644 -8.05 -18.63 -9.65
N GLU A 645 -7.09 -17.99 -8.99
CA GLU A 645 -5.88 -18.59 -8.41
C GLU A 645 -5.61 -17.91 -7.05
N THR A 646 -5.27 -18.68 -6.02
CA THR A 646 -5.04 -18.16 -4.66
C THR A 646 -3.81 -18.77 -4.02
N TRP A 647 -3.11 -17.95 -3.22
CA TRP A 647 -1.84 -18.33 -2.60
C TRP A 647 -1.99 -19.05 -1.25
N PHE A 648 -3.16 -18.99 -0.61
CA PHE A 648 -3.34 -19.50 0.76
C PHE A 648 -4.75 -20.02 1.02
N GLN A 649 -4.89 -20.73 2.15
CA GLN A 649 -6.17 -21.13 2.70
C GLN A 649 -6.96 -19.93 3.28
N PRO A 650 -8.30 -19.99 3.27
CA PRO A 650 -9.12 -21.03 2.65
C PRO A 650 -9.11 -20.96 1.12
N SER A 651 -9.15 -22.11 0.46
CA SER A 651 -9.28 -22.23 -0.99
C SER A 651 -10.55 -21.52 -1.53
N PRO A 652 -10.59 -21.21 -2.84
CA PRO A 652 -11.77 -20.61 -3.45
C PRO A 652 -13.02 -21.50 -3.27
N THR A 653 -14.11 -20.88 -2.88
CA THR A 653 -15.41 -21.51 -2.63
C THR A 653 -16.42 -21.11 -3.69
N LEU A 654 -17.25 -22.04 -4.13
CA LEU A 654 -18.38 -21.76 -5.03
C LEU A 654 -19.64 -21.38 -4.22
N VAL A 655 -20.22 -20.21 -4.48
CA VAL A 655 -21.42 -19.69 -3.81
C VAL A 655 -22.29 -18.96 -4.83
N ASP A 656 -23.56 -19.33 -4.98
CA ASP A 656 -24.53 -18.55 -5.77
C ASP A 656 -25.18 -17.50 -4.86
N THR A 657 -24.57 -16.32 -4.81
CA THR A 657 -24.92 -15.21 -3.92
C THR A 657 -26.10 -14.38 -4.44
N ASN A 658 -26.37 -14.43 -5.74
CA ASN A 658 -27.35 -13.58 -6.41
C ASN A 658 -28.62 -14.34 -6.85
N GLY A 659 -28.62 -15.69 -6.73
CA GLY A 659 -29.73 -16.56 -7.06
C GLY A 659 -29.96 -16.77 -8.56
N ASP A 660 -28.95 -16.52 -9.41
CA ASP A 660 -29.05 -16.63 -10.87
C ASP A 660 -28.72 -18.05 -11.40
N GLY A 661 -28.39 -18.98 -10.51
CA GLY A 661 -27.98 -20.34 -10.85
C GLY A 661 -26.53 -20.47 -11.30
N GLN A 662 -25.72 -19.42 -11.18
CA GLN A 662 -24.27 -19.38 -11.42
C GLN A 662 -23.55 -19.07 -10.12
N PRO A 663 -22.66 -19.96 -9.65
CA PRO A 663 -21.91 -19.70 -8.45
C PRO A 663 -20.87 -18.62 -8.70
N GLU A 664 -20.87 -17.56 -7.91
CA GLU A 664 -19.66 -16.80 -7.66
C GLU A 664 -18.57 -17.68 -7.04
N ILE A 665 -17.32 -17.39 -7.35
CA ILE A 665 -16.13 -17.96 -6.75
C ILE A 665 -15.62 -16.94 -5.73
N ALA A 666 -15.75 -17.26 -4.46
CA ALA A 666 -15.26 -16.44 -3.37
C ALA A 666 -13.90 -16.98 -2.90
N SER A 667 -12.89 -16.13 -2.84
CA SER A 667 -11.61 -16.42 -2.22
C SER A 667 -11.24 -15.33 -1.20
N PRO A 668 -10.20 -15.52 -0.40
CA PRO A 668 -9.68 -14.46 0.47
C PRO A 668 -9.33 -13.17 -0.31
N GLU A 669 -8.83 -13.30 -1.54
CA GLU A 669 -8.31 -12.17 -2.32
C GLU A 669 -9.34 -11.57 -3.29
N GLU A 670 -10.35 -12.34 -3.69
CA GLU A 670 -11.31 -11.90 -4.71
C GLU A 670 -12.66 -12.60 -4.63
N LEU A 671 -13.70 -11.88 -5.06
CA LEU A 671 -14.99 -12.45 -5.42
C LEU A 671 -15.13 -12.36 -6.94
N VAL A 672 -15.26 -13.50 -7.61
CA VAL A 672 -15.39 -13.63 -9.06
C VAL A 672 -16.79 -14.12 -9.39
N GLY A 673 -17.48 -13.51 -10.34
CA GLY A 673 -18.85 -13.88 -10.71
C GLY A 673 -19.08 -13.95 -12.19
N TRP A 674 -20.20 -14.57 -12.57
CA TRP A 674 -20.54 -14.82 -13.96
C TRP A 674 -21.23 -13.61 -14.59
N ASP A 675 -20.66 -13.06 -15.65
CA ASP A 675 -21.21 -11.88 -16.35
C ASP A 675 -22.18 -12.22 -17.50
N GLY A 676 -22.55 -13.50 -17.66
CA GLY A 676 -23.28 -14.03 -18.80
C GLY A 676 -22.40 -14.68 -19.88
N LYS A 677 -21.09 -14.46 -19.87
CA LYS A 677 -20.14 -14.98 -20.87
C LYS A 677 -18.85 -15.53 -20.27
N THR A 678 -18.34 -14.92 -19.20
CA THR A 678 -17.14 -15.34 -18.49
C THR A 678 -17.29 -15.09 -17.00
N TYR A 679 -16.48 -15.79 -16.21
CA TYR A 679 -16.21 -15.40 -14.84
C TYR A 679 -15.28 -14.19 -14.84
N SER A 680 -15.60 -13.18 -14.04
CA SER A 680 -14.81 -11.95 -13.89
C SER A 680 -14.91 -11.43 -12.46
N SER A 681 -13.85 -10.79 -11.96
CA SER A 681 -13.83 -10.22 -10.62
C SER A 681 -14.99 -9.23 -10.44
N LEU A 682 -15.89 -9.54 -9.51
CA LEU A 682 -16.98 -8.68 -9.04
C LEU A 682 -16.49 -7.71 -7.96
N TYR A 683 -15.56 -8.17 -7.13
CA TYR A 683 -14.98 -7.41 -6.03
C TYR A 683 -13.57 -7.92 -5.73
N GLY A 684 -12.61 -7.03 -5.51
CA GLY A 684 -11.32 -7.39 -4.91
C GLY A 684 -11.48 -7.35 -3.40
N LEU A 685 -11.37 -8.51 -2.75
CA LEU A 685 -11.30 -8.55 -1.30
C LEU A 685 -9.85 -8.22 -0.96
N ASP A 686 -9.58 -6.92 -0.73
CA ASP A 686 -8.32 -6.48 -0.14
C ASP A 686 -8.36 -6.85 1.35
N LEU A 687 -8.32 -8.16 1.64
CA LEU A 687 -7.88 -8.67 2.92
C LEU A 687 -6.43 -8.23 3.01
N GLY A 688 -6.20 -7.11 3.69
CA GLY A 688 -4.89 -6.47 3.73
C GLY A 688 -3.84 -7.49 4.15
N PHE A 689 -3.08 -7.97 3.17
CA PHE A 689 -1.94 -8.83 3.43
C PHE A 689 -0.76 -7.92 3.70
N HIS A 690 -0.32 -7.95 4.95
CA HIS A 690 1.02 -7.48 5.26
C HIS A 690 1.99 -8.50 4.68
N ASP A 691 2.59 -8.15 3.54
CA ASP A 691 3.85 -8.75 3.08
C ASP A 691 4.90 -8.49 4.18
N CYS A 692 4.96 -9.40 5.14
CA CYS A 692 5.98 -9.46 6.16
C CYS A 692 7.15 -10.18 5.52
N GLY A 693 7.87 -9.45 4.67
CA GLY A 693 8.97 -9.99 3.89
C GLY A 693 9.91 -10.85 4.73
N CYS A 694 10.28 -11.99 4.15
CA CYS A 694 11.48 -12.72 4.54
C CYS A 694 12.75 -11.91 4.23
#